data_AF-A0A1E7I3N6-F1
#
_entry.id   AF-A0A1E7I3N6-F1
#
_cell.length_a   1.000
_cell.length_b   1.000
_cell.length_c   1.000
_cell.angle_alpha   90.00
_cell.angle_beta   90.00
_cell.angle_gamma   90.00
#
_symmetry.space_group_name_H-M   'P 1'
#
loop_
_entity.id
_entity.type
_entity.pdbx_description
1 polymer ?
#
loop_
_entity_poly.entity_id
_entity_poly.type
_entity_poly.pdbx_seq_one_letter_code
_entity_poly.pdbx_strand_id
1 'polypeptide(L)'
;MKKNRFKFISSFLLILLVSMLVSACFTTKKKQQPVQYTEEESIPYRVAILPAQYVIHAENSTVHKSAFVIDEDRSFVADITRSAMYNQLAGKGYLPLQKSVVDNLLGGAGDAGAWKSMSNKELCNLLKADGIVRINISSADMITAVAFDLFQLDAEVEILNSDGKLVGKWSESASKRRVSVPTGLFSLAGTILEEVLSDPSRRQMRMVIYDWAWTLAQMLPDSPKGPKLPEVVSVDTNVDNKLFGVGKRVSVRVDAEPGLKCSFDIGSFKKDIPLAQTAGGVYEGFYVVHEGEKAVDESLLIRMRKGNGIDRLWIEAGSLITIDGELPPRPERVTGHAGKNSVEIVWEVPLAKDIEDFIIEKGSDPVGEFEVIGRTQSPSFSDAEILQGGTVYYRVRSMDNSGNLSAQNGVLKITVPQFDERELFGELTGVLVKGNYVITLPVFVPEGAKFTILAGTRIKFKGGAQLDVAGDLTSLGEIRAPIKFISESPKAGEAIKGSEGIKVLPSGSVVLSLCDFTGFDKGVTAAGGHAEIRSSNFAVGGEYGVGVSGMGRYEFTGLRISDVKTGVVLSSGNGSIVRSSISNCTTGISFSGGNSNITENNIFDNEININSSAKLVVVDNYFGTASADKMKIIGDVLVKSILDAPYPHGRKVVLIDDKTVTPELLEEQFAQLKAQGVKAFHDQQYGDAYQKLEQALNVKDDRDIYLYLSYTLLALDDDARLTQVLSEGLSKYPYDVRLHQLYVRRLLNKGEIGHARQVLEEALRLSPADSNLLYMKDYIDQIVAKNKLSNEPATDINADEN
;
A
#
# COMPACT_ATOMS: atom_id res chain seq x y z
N MET A 1 51.83 7.04 -38.67
CA MET A 1 51.99 8.51 -38.58
C MET A 1 50.75 9.13 -37.96
N LYS A 2 50.97 9.98 -36.94
CA LYS A 2 50.10 11.07 -36.41
C LYS A 2 48.65 10.74 -35.98
N LYS A 3 48.45 10.30 -34.73
CA LYS A 3 47.25 10.67 -33.93
C LYS A 3 47.33 10.53 -32.40
N ASN A 4 48.45 10.07 -31.82
CA ASN A 4 48.59 9.90 -30.36
C ASN A 4 49.57 10.87 -29.64
N ARG A 5 49.94 12.00 -30.25
CA ARG A 5 50.84 13.00 -29.59
C ARG A 5 50.17 14.28 -29.09
N PHE A 6 48.86 14.47 -29.29
CA PHE A 6 48.16 15.69 -28.87
C PHE A 6 47.51 15.62 -27.48
N LYS A 7 47.29 14.44 -26.89
CA LYS A 7 46.72 14.31 -25.54
C LYS A 7 47.76 14.44 -24.41
N PHE A 8 49.02 14.12 -24.67
CA PHE A 8 50.07 14.21 -23.64
C PHE A 8 50.58 15.64 -23.39
N ILE A 9 50.59 16.50 -24.42
CA ILE A 9 51.03 17.91 -24.28
C ILE A 9 49.94 18.75 -23.59
N SER A 10 48.66 18.46 -23.82
CA SER A 10 47.54 19.15 -23.16
C SER A 10 47.44 18.81 -21.67
N SER A 11 47.69 17.56 -21.27
CA SER A 11 47.71 17.19 -19.83
C SER A 11 48.92 17.75 -19.11
N PHE A 12 50.09 17.85 -19.77
CA PHE A 12 51.28 18.44 -19.13
C PHE A 12 51.19 19.96 -19.02
N LEU A 13 50.58 20.66 -20.00
CA LEU A 13 50.30 22.10 -19.87
C LEU A 13 49.24 22.40 -18.80
N LEU A 14 48.23 21.53 -18.64
CA LEU A 14 47.21 21.67 -17.59
C LEU A 14 47.81 21.42 -16.20
N ILE A 15 48.72 20.45 -16.07
CA ILE A 15 49.45 20.18 -14.81
C ILE A 15 50.46 21.31 -14.50
N LEU A 16 51.07 21.95 -15.51
CA LEU A 16 51.92 23.12 -15.30
C LEU A 16 51.14 24.40 -14.96
N LEU A 17 49.92 24.57 -15.49
CA LEU A 17 49.02 25.68 -15.13
C LEU A 17 48.45 25.48 -13.71
N VAL A 18 48.15 24.24 -13.33
CA VAL A 18 47.74 23.85 -11.97
C VAL A 18 48.90 23.97 -10.99
N SER A 19 50.14 23.67 -11.38
CA SER A 19 51.31 23.84 -10.49
C SER A 19 51.75 25.30 -10.34
N MET A 20 51.54 26.16 -11.36
CA MET A 20 51.76 27.60 -11.23
C MET A 20 50.69 28.32 -10.38
N LEU A 21 49.49 27.71 -10.20
CA LEU A 21 48.46 28.21 -9.28
C LEU A 21 48.60 27.69 -7.84
N VAL A 22 49.50 26.72 -7.60
CA VAL A 22 49.74 26.12 -6.26
C VAL A 22 50.95 26.75 -5.54
N SER A 23 51.71 27.64 -6.18
CA SER A 23 52.88 28.30 -5.56
C SER A 23 52.66 29.75 -5.10
N ALA A 24 51.41 30.23 -5.02
CA ALA A 24 51.10 31.54 -4.46
C ALA A 24 50.33 31.44 -3.13
N CYS A 25 50.85 30.65 -2.19
CA CYS A 25 50.69 30.99 -0.78
C CYS A 25 51.45 32.29 -0.53
N PHE A 26 50.87 33.43 -0.92
CA PHE A 26 51.25 34.68 -0.31
C PHE A 26 50.83 34.58 1.15
N THR A 27 51.79 34.22 1.99
CA THR A 27 51.83 34.73 3.34
C THR A 27 51.94 36.24 3.19
N THR A 28 50.79 36.92 3.16
CA THR A 28 50.75 38.35 3.46
C THR A 28 51.31 38.48 4.86
N LYS A 29 52.61 38.82 4.94
CA LYS A 29 53.23 39.33 6.16
C LYS A 29 52.24 40.33 6.73
N LYS A 30 51.68 40.05 7.92
CA LYS A 30 50.92 41.03 8.69
C LYS A 30 51.76 42.32 8.70
N LYS A 31 51.34 43.31 7.91
CA LYS A 31 51.82 44.67 8.10
C LYS A 31 51.35 45.03 9.49
N GLN A 32 52.26 45.09 10.46
CA GLN A 32 51.98 45.69 11.76
C GLN A 32 51.46 47.11 11.48
N GLN A 33 50.15 47.30 11.62
CA GLN A 33 49.57 48.63 11.60
C GLN A 33 50.06 49.33 12.87
N PRO A 34 50.56 50.57 12.78
CA PRO A 34 50.97 51.32 13.94
C PRO A 34 49.74 51.51 14.84
N VAL A 35 49.77 50.91 16.03
CA VAL A 35 48.77 51.17 17.07
C VAL A 35 48.92 52.64 17.44
N GLN A 36 47.98 53.47 16.97
CA GLN A 36 47.93 54.88 17.29
C GLN A 36 47.34 55.00 18.71
N TYR A 37 48.17 55.39 19.68
CA TYR A 37 47.73 55.61 21.05
C TYR A 37 46.80 56.83 21.09
N THR A 38 45.51 56.56 21.10
CA THR A 38 44.49 57.57 21.32
C THR A 38 44.28 57.74 22.82
N GLU A 39 44.28 58.98 23.31
CA GLU A 39 43.95 59.28 24.70
C GLU A 39 42.58 58.68 25.05
N GLU A 40 42.49 58.00 26.19
CA GLU A 40 41.31 57.26 26.64
C GLU A 40 40.03 58.11 26.62
N GLU A 41 40.14 59.41 26.89
CA GLU A 41 39.05 60.38 26.85
C GLU A 41 38.46 60.60 25.45
N SER A 42 39.27 60.42 24.40
CA SER A 42 38.88 60.58 22.99
C SER A 42 38.05 59.39 22.47
N ILE A 43 37.93 58.30 23.23
CA ILE A 43 37.14 57.12 22.83
C ILE A 43 35.64 57.42 23.03
N PRO A 44 34.80 57.30 21.99
CA PRO A 44 33.37 57.56 22.08
C PRO A 44 32.65 56.46 22.87
N TYR A 45 31.52 56.81 23.47
CA TYR A 45 30.62 55.84 24.11
C TYR A 45 29.45 55.53 23.18
N ARG A 46 28.62 56.54 22.87
CA ARG A 46 27.52 56.40 21.92
C ARG A 46 28.06 56.50 20.51
N VAL A 47 27.98 55.43 19.73
CA VAL A 47 28.52 55.41 18.36
C VAL A 47 27.44 55.13 17.33
N ALA A 48 27.49 55.85 16.22
CA ALA A 48 26.65 55.54 15.06
C ALA A 48 27.47 54.84 13.99
N ILE A 49 27.11 53.59 13.68
CA ILE A 49 27.76 52.85 12.60
C ILE A 49 27.04 53.21 11.30
N LEU A 50 27.75 53.86 10.39
CA LEU A 50 27.19 54.33 9.13
C LEU A 50 27.02 53.15 8.14
N PRO A 51 26.18 53.30 7.09
CA PRO A 51 26.07 52.30 6.03
C PRO A 51 27.45 51.97 5.44
N ALA A 52 27.79 50.69 5.35
CA ALA A 52 29.06 50.25 4.78
C ALA A 52 29.14 50.64 3.29
N GLN A 53 30.31 51.09 2.86
CA GLN A 53 30.54 51.59 1.51
C GLN A 53 31.55 50.72 0.78
N TYR A 54 31.26 50.40 -0.49
CA TYR A 54 32.23 49.76 -1.36
C TYR A 54 33.21 50.79 -1.91
N VAL A 55 34.50 50.52 -1.78
CA VAL A 55 35.56 51.38 -2.32
C VAL A 55 35.61 51.22 -3.83
N ILE A 56 35.57 52.34 -4.55
CA ILE A 56 35.77 52.35 -6.00
C ILE A 56 37.28 52.43 -6.27
N HIS A 57 37.87 51.31 -6.69
CA HIS A 57 39.29 51.25 -7.05
C HIS A 57 39.52 51.80 -8.45
N ALA A 58 40.60 52.57 -8.64
CA ALA A 58 41.04 53.01 -9.97
C ALA A 58 41.34 51.81 -10.90
N GLU A 59 41.23 52.00 -12.21
CA GLU A 59 41.44 50.92 -13.21
C GLU A 59 42.80 50.21 -13.02
N ASN A 60 43.84 50.92 -12.60
CA ASN A 60 45.20 50.39 -12.42
C ASN A 60 45.54 49.95 -10.98
N SER A 61 44.55 49.82 -10.09
CA SER A 61 44.78 49.37 -8.70
C SER A 61 45.29 47.93 -8.64
N THR A 62 46.28 47.67 -7.78
CA THR A 62 46.77 46.31 -7.45
C THR A 62 45.94 45.63 -6.35
N VAL A 63 44.94 46.32 -5.81
CA VAL A 63 43.99 45.75 -4.84
C VAL A 63 43.05 44.79 -5.56
N HIS A 64 42.79 43.63 -4.95
CA HIS A 64 41.88 42.62 -5.47
C HIS A 64 40.49 43.25 -5.75
N LYS A 65 39.98 43.04 -6.96
CA LYS A 65 38.68 43.57 -7.40
C LYS A 65 37.68 42.41 -7.38
N SER A 66 36.57 42.59 -6.68
CA SER A 66 35.52 41.56 -6.59
C SER A 66 35.15 40.96 -7.94
N ALA A 67 35.09 39.63 -8.01
CA ALA A 67 34.59 38.92 -9.17
C ALA A 67 33.07 38.67 -8.99
N PHE A 68 32.26 39.47 -9.69
CA PHE A 68 30.79 39.46 -9.72
C PHE A 68 30.07 39.92 -8.44
N VAL A 69 29.08 40.81 -8.64
CA VAL A 69 28.03 41.07 -7.67
C VAL A 69 26.71 41.34 -8.38
N ILE A 70 25.68 40.56 -8.08
CA ILE A 70 24.29 41.00 -8.22
C ILE A 70 24.01 41.99 -7.07
N ASP A 71 23.32 43.10 -7.33
CA ASP A 71 23.17 44.20 -6.34
C ASP A 71 22.60 43.75 -4.98
N GLU A 72 21.81 42.67 -4.97
CA GLU A 72 21.30 42.05 -3.75
C GLU A 72 22.39 41.47 -2.84
N ASP A 73 23.38 40.77 -3.38
CA ASP A 73 24.45 40.17 -2.56
C ASP A 73 25.41 41.25 -2.02
N ARG A 74 25.61 42.33 -2.78
CA ARG A 74 26.29 43.56 -2.33
C ARG A 74 25.61 44.15 -1.10
N SER A 75 24.29 44.26 -1.18
CA SER A 75 23.46 44.81 -0.11
C SER A 75 23.47 43.90 1.12
N PHE A 76 23.37 42.58 0.90
CA PHE A 76 23.49 41.57 1.96
C PHE A 76 24.85 41.68 2.69
N VAL A 77 25.97 41.62 1.96
CA VAL A 77 27.30 41.70 2.58
C VAL A 77 27.48 42.99 3.36
N ALA A 78 27.16 44.14 2.75
CA ALA A 78 27.25 45.45 3.43
C ALA A 78 26.43 45.50 4.73
N ASP A 79 25.23 44.90 4.72
CA ASP A 79 24.37 44.86 5.89
C ASP A 79 24.90 43.95 7.01
N ILE A 80 25.33 42.74 6.67
CA ILE A 80 25.90 41.81 7.64
C ILE A 80 27.20 42.36 8.21
N THR A 81 28.08 42.97 7.40
CA THR A 81 29.32 43.59 7.87
C THR A 81 29.05 44.70 8.88
N ARG A 82 28.06 45.56 8.62
CA ARG A 82 27.65 46.61 9.55
C ARG A 82 27.09 46.05 10.86
N SER A 83 26.25 45.01 10.76
CA SER A 83 25.61 44.39 11.92
C SER A 83 26.57 43.56 12.76
N ALA A 84 27.55 42.90 12.14
CA ALA A 84 28.63 42.22 12.84
C ALA A 84 29.46 43.22 13.66
N MET A 85 29.79 44.39 13.10
CA MET A 85 30.46 45.46 13.84
C MET A 85 29.59 46.04 14.97
N TYR A 86 28.28 46.19 14.76
CA TYR A 86 27.35 46.55 15.82
C TYR A 86 27.45 45.57 16.99
N ASN A 87 27.32 44.28 16.71
CA ASN A 87 27.36 43.23 17.72
C ASN A 87 28.69 43.23 18.47
N GLN A 88 29.83 43.38 17.77
CA GLN A 88 31.16 43.36 18.40
C GLN A 88 31.45 44.62 19.23
N LEU A 89 31.11 45.81 18.74
CA LEU A 89 31.33 47.06 19.48
C LEU A 89 30.50 47.13 20.76
N ALA A 90 29.26 46.62 20.75
CA ALA A 90 28.46 46.50 21.97
C ALA A 90 29.18 45.63 23.03
N GLY A 91 29.81 44.54 22.61
CA GLY A 91 30.64 43.68 23.48
C GLY A 91 31.82 44.42 24.13
N LYS A 92 32.40 45.39 23.43
CA LYS A 92 33.55 46.20 23.85
C LYS A 92 33.18 47.45 24.66
N GLY A 93 31.94 47.53 25.16
CA GLY A 93 31.49 48.62 26.02
C GLY A 93 31.04 49.88 25.27
N TYR A 94 30.99 49.89 23.94
CA TYR A 94 30.34 50.99 23.22
C TYR A 94 28.81 50.87 23.36
N LEU A 95 28.10 51.96 23.09
CA LEU A 95 26.66 51.99 22.91
C LEU A 95 26.33 52.29 21.44
N PRO A 96 26.38 51.29 20.54
CA PRO A 96 25.99 51.47 19.16
C PRO A 96 24.51 51.85 19.04
N LEU A 97 24.20 52.83 18.20
CA LEU A 97 22.81 53.17 17.88
C LEU A 97 22.18 52.08 16.99
N GLN A 98 20.90 51.79 17.21
CA GLN A 98 20.16 50.85 16.37
C GLN A 98 20.24 51.26 14.89
N LYS A 99 20.50 50.28 14.03
CA LYS A 99 20.67 50.48 12.59
C LYS A 99 19.52 51.28 11.97
N SER A 100 18.27 50.90 12.26
CA SER A 100 17.06 51.57 11.74
C SER A 100 16.97 53.05 12.16
N VAL A 101 17.38 53.37 13.39
CA VAL A 101 17.43 54.76 13.88
C VAL A 101 18.46 55.57 13.09
N VAL A 102 19.64 55.01 12.86
CA VAL A 102 20.67 55.66 12.05
C VAL A 102 20.17 55.89 10.62
N ASP A 103 19.63 54.86 9.99
CA ASP A 103 19.18 54.93 8.58
C ASP A 103 18.02 55.92 8.40
N ASN A 104 17.06 55.95 9.32
CA ASN A 104 15.95 56.91 9.30
C ASN A 104 16.43 58.35 9.48
N LEU A 105 17.38 58.60 10.39
CA LEU A 105 17.93 59.94 10.61
C LEU A 105 18.77 60.42 9.41
N LEU A 106 19.57 59.53 8.81
CA LEU A 106 20.34 59.84 7.59
C LEU A 106 19.42 60.09 6.39
N GLY A 107 18.33 59.32 6.25
CA GLY A 107 17.33 59.49 5.21
C GLY A 107 16.50 60.76 5.36
N GLY A 108 16.28 61.22 6.60
CA GLY A 108 15.58 62.48 6.88
C GLY A 108 16.43 63.75 6.68
N ALA A 109 17.72 63.63 6.38
CA ALA A 109 18.66 64.74 6.27
C ALA A 109 18.67 65.44 4.90
N GLY A 110 17.84 65.01 3.94
CA GLY A 110 17.73 65.60 2.60
C GLY A 110 17.61 64.53 1.51
N ASP A 111 18.10 64.84 0.30
CA ASP A 111 18.13 63.89 -0.81
C ASP A 111 18.96 62.63 -0.49
N ALA A 112 18.68 61.53 -1.19
CA ALA A 112 19.35 60.25 -0.99
C ALA A 112 20.88 60.40 -1.10
N GLY A 113 21.58 60.23 0.03
CA GLY A 113 23.04 60.34 0.08
C GLY A 113 23.59 61.73 0.44
N ALA A 114 22.75 62.73 0.70
CA ALA A 114 23.19 64.06 1.15
C ALA A 114 24.08 64.01 2.41
N TRP A 115 23.83 63.04 3.29
CA TRP A 115 24.63 62.83 4.49
C TRP A 115 26.11 62.49 4.19
N LYS A 116 26.43 61.98 2.98
CA LYS A 116 27.81 61.63 2.60
C LYS A 116 28.73 62.85 2.48
N SER A 117 28.17 64.04 2.28
CA SER A 117 28.92 65.30 2.22
C SER A 117 28.93 66.07 3.55
N MET A 118 28.23 65.59 4.58
CA MET A 118 28.24 66.21 5.91
C MET A 118 29.59 65.97 6.61
N SER A 119 30.04 66.95 7.38
CA SER A 119 31.18 66.80 8.28
C SER A 119 30.87 65.83 9.42
N ASN A 120 31.91 65.26 10.04
CA ASN A 120 31.75 64.31 11.15
C ASN A 120 30.95 64.93 12.31
N LYS A 121 31.18 66.22 12.60
CA LYS A 121 30.47 66.95 13.66
C LYS A 121 28.98 67.08 13.36
N GLU A 122 28.62 67.36 12.10
CA GLU A 122 27.23 67.42 11.66
C GLU A 122 26.55 66.04 11.73
N LEU A 123 27.25 64.98 11.31
CA LEU A 123 26.75 63.60 11.42
C LEU A 123 26.52 63.18 12.88
N CYS A 124 27.48 63.43 13.77
CA CYS A 124 27.35 63.14 15.20
C CYS A 124 26.17 63.89 15.83
N ASN A 125 25.99 65.17 15.48
CA ASN A 125 24.86 65.98 15.95
C ASN A 125 23.52 65.44 15.44
N LEU A 126 23.41 65.11 14.16
CA LEU A 126 22.22 64.53 13.55
C LEU A 126 21.83 63.20 14.21
N LEU A 127 22.83 62.35 14.44
CA LEU A 127 22.65 60.99 14.95
C LEU A 127 22.55 60.93 16.49
N LYS A 128 22.85 62.04 17.19
CA LYS A 128 22.95 62.10 18.66
C LYS A 128 23.96 61.07 19.20
N ALA A 129 25.13 61.04 18.56
CA ALA A 129 26.25 60.14 18.86
C ALA A 129 27.52 60.93 19.23
N ASP A 130 28.36 60.33 20.06
CA ASP A 130 29.66 60.86 20.50
C ASP A 130 30.77 60.51 19.48
N GLY A 131 30.44 59.64 18.52
CA GLY A 131 31.33 59.24 17.44
C GLY A 131 30.61 58.48 16.33
N ILE A 132 31.30 58.34 15.20
CA ILE A 132 30.83 57.57 14.05
C ILE A 132 31.80 56.45 13.73
N VAL A 133 31.27 55.36 13.18
CA VAL A 133 32.05 54.24 12.66
C VAL A 133 31.78 54.12 11.17
N ARG A 134 32.84 54.18 10.38
CA ARG A 134 32.80 54.00 8.91
C ARG A 134 33.37 52.63 8.57
N ILE A 135 32.75 51.97 7.60
CA ILE A 135 33.16 50.67 7.10
C ILE A 135 33.35 50.79 5.58
N ASN A 136 34.57 50.57 5.12
CA ASN A 136 34.95 50.62 3.72
C ASN A 136 35.29 49.20 3.25
N ILE A 137 34.42 48.62 2.43
CA ILE A 137 34.61 47.28 1.85
C ILE A 137 35.46 47.43 0.59
N SER A 138 36.67 46.89 0.62
CA SER A 138 37.59 46.91 -0.51
C SER A 138 37.30 45.81 -1.51
N SER A 139 36.96 44.60 -1.02
CA SER A 139 36.55 43.46 -1.84
C SER A 139 35.61 42.55 -1.04
N ALA A 140 34.68 41.90 -1.72
CA ALA A 140 33.87 40.81 -1.20
C ALA A 140 33.57 39.82 -2.34
N ASP A 141 33.85 38.54 -2.12
CA ASP A 141 33.65 37.47 -3.11
C ASP A 141 32.80 36.33 -2.54
N MET A 142 31.83 35.87 -3.33
CA MET A 142 30.97 34.71 -3.05
C MET A 142 30.95 33.78 -4.26
N ILE A 143 32.06 33.11 -4.54
CA ILE A 143 32.23 32.27 -5.73
C ILE A 143 31.89 30.82 -5.38
N THR A 144 30.81 30.29 -5.96
CA THR A 144 30.47 28.87 -5.89
C THR A 144 30.73 28.20 -7.24
N ALA A 145 31.59 27.17 -7.28
CA ALA A 145 31.94 26.48 -8.51
C ALA A 145 32.13 24.97 -8.29
N VAL A 146 32.01 24.18 -9.37
CA VAL A 146 32.10 22.70 -9.32
C VAL A 146 33.38 22.21 -8.62
N ALA A 147 34.50 22.94 -8.72
CA ALA A 147 35.79 22.53 -8.18
C ALA A 147 36.10 23.04 -6.76
N PHE A 148 35.59 24.22 -6.39
CA PHE A 148 35.76 24.80 -5.06
C PHE A 148 34.77 25.95 -4.83
N ASP A 149 34.44 26.18 -3.57
CA ASP A 149 33.77 27.40 -3.12
C ASP A 149 34.78 28.34 -2.47
N LEU A 150 34.68 29.64 -2.75
CA LEU A 150 35.50 30.71 -2.19
C LEU A 150 34.62 31.84 -1.67
N PHE A 151 34.76 32.12 -0.37
CA PHE A 151 34.12 33.25 0.30
C PHE A 151 35.21 34.14 0.90
N GLN A 152 35.21 35.43 0.61
CA GLN A 152 36.23 36.37 1.09
C GLN A 152 35.64 37.75 1.37
N LEU A 153 36.13 38.41 2.41
CA LEU A 153 35.88 39.83 2.70
C LEU A 153 37.19 40.54 3.00
N ASP A 154 37.44 41.67 2.33
CA ASP A 154 38.47 42.64 2.65
C ASP A 154 37.81 43.97 3.01
N ALA A 155 37.92 44.40 4.28
CA ALA A 155 37.28 45.63 4.73
C ALA A 155 38.09 46.38 5.79
N GLU A 156 37.84 47.68 5.84
CA GLU A 156 38.49 48.64 6.71
C GLU A 156 37.45 49.35 7.60
N VAL A 157 37.76 49.51 8.88
CA VAL A 157 36.92 50.19 9.87
C VAL A 157 37.65 51.42 10.41
N GLU A 158 36.95 52.55 10.44
CA GLU A 158 37.43 53.82 10.98
C GLU A 158 36.48 54.31 12.08
N ILE A 159 37.02 54.67 13.25
CA ILE A 159 36.26 55.28 14.35
C ILE A 159 36.69 56.74 14.50
N LEU A 160 35.72 57.66 14.47
CA LEU A 160 35.94 59.10 14.67
C LEU A 160 35.07 59.60 15.82
N ASN A 161 35.59 60.52 16.63
CA ASN A 161 34.81 61.16 17.69
C ASN A 161 33.98 62.35 17.19
N SER A 162 33.19 62.98 18.06
CA SER A 162 32.33 64.13 17.77
C SER A 162 33.06 65.37 17.24
N ASP A 163 34.34 65.52 17.56
CA ASP A 163 35.19 66.61 17.06
C ASP A 163 35.83 66.30 15.71
N GLY A 164 35.58 65.09 15.18
CA GLY A 164 36.16 64.60 13.93
C GLY A 164 37.60 64.10 14.08
N LYS A 165 38.12 63.95 15.31
CA LYS A 165 39.43 63.34 15.58
C LYS A 165 39.35 61.85 15.31
N LEU A 166 40.32 61.33 14.55
CA LEU A 166 40.48 59.90 14.30
C LEU A 166 40.88 59.19 15.59
N VAL A 167 40.05 58.25 16.04
CA VAL A 167 40.34 57.38 17.20
C VAL A 167 41.22 56.20 16.75
N GLY A 168 40.96 55.68 15.55
CA GLY A 168 41.78 54.67 14.94
C GLY A 168 41.19 54.15 13.64
N LYS A 169 42.01 53.42 12.91
CA LYS A 169 41.73 52.90 11.59
C LYS A 169 42.37 51.52 11.44
N TRP A 170 41.55 50.51 11.16
CA TRP A 170 41.95 49.11 11.14
C TRP A 170 41.50 48.45 9.85
N SER A 171 42.34 47.57 9.28
CA SER A 171 42.00 46.81 8.08
C SER A 171 42.25 45.33 8.34
N GLU A 172 41.30 44.49 7.95
CA GLU A 172 41.40 43.04 8.12
C GLU A 172 40.76 42.31 6.93
N SER A 173 41.17 41.07 6.73
CA SER A 173 40.70 40.18 5.66
C SER A 173 40.31 38.83 6.27
N ALA A 174 39.17 38.28 5.86
CA ALA A 174 38.77 36.91 6.20
C ALA A 174 38.44 36.14 4.93
N SER A 175 38.74 34.84 4.92
CA SER A 175 38.43 33.98 3.78
C SER A 175 38.17 32.53 4.19
N LYS A 176 37.33 31.84 3.41
CA LYS A 176 37.04 30.41 3.55
C LYS A 176 37.07 29.77 2.16
N ARG A 177 37.83 28.68 2.03
CA ARG A 177 37.91 27.86 0.79
C ARG A 177 37.49 26.43 1.07
N ARG A 178 36.56 25.90 0.26
CA ARG A 178 36.12 24.50 0.32
C ARG A 178 36.48 23.79 -0.97
N VAL A 179 37.13 22.63 -0.90
CA VAL A 179 37.39 21.78 -2.09
C VAL A 179 36.28 20.74 -2.19
N SER A 180 35.71 20.59 -3.39
CA SER A 180 34.58 19.70 -3.66
C SER A 180 35.00 18.22 -3.70
N VAL A 181 35.41 17.65 -2.57
CA VAL A 181 35.50 16.18 -2.35
C VAL A 181 35.12 15.88 -0.90
N PRO A 182 34.20 14.95 -0.62
CA PRO A 182 33.66 14.74 0.72
C PRO A 182 34.63 13.91 1.55
N THR A 183 35.39 14.52 2.47
CA THR A 183 35.97 13.84 3.65
C THR A 183 36.68 14.83 4.58
N GLY A 184 36.09 15.09 5.75
CA GLY A 184 36.75 15.62 6.95
C GLY A 184 36.85 17.15 7.04
N LEU A 185 36.92 17.78 8.21
CA LEU A 185 37.00 17.28 9.59
C LEU A 185 36.89 18.51 10.52
N PHE A 186 35.69 18.78 11.03
CA PHE A 186 35.51 19.28 12.39
C PHE A 186 34.37 18.44 12.98
N SER A 187 34.78 17.57 13.89
CA SER A 187 34.03 16.47 14.48
C SER A 187 32.75 16.91 15.18
N LEU A 188 31.64 16.24 14.84
CA LEU A 188 30.53 15.85 15.71
C LEU A 188 30.29 16.74 16.96
N ALA A 189 29.53 17.82 16.78
CA ALA A 189 28.48 18.15 17.74
C ALA A 189 27.17 17.63 17.15
N GLY A 190 26.55 16.67 17.84
CA GLY A 190 25.49 15.82 17.30
C GLY A 190 24.20 16.58 16.96
N THR A 191 23.39 15.95 16.10
CA THR A 191 21.96 16.23 15.82
C THR A 191 21.56 17.41 14.92
N ILE A 192 22.33 17.74 13.88
CA ILE A 192 21.82 18.56 12.76
C ILE A 192 22.27 17.97 11.41
N LEU A 193 21.79 16.77 11.06
CA LEU A 193 22.19 16.07 9.82
C LEU A 193 21.43 16.58 8.58
N GLU A 194 20.18 17.04 8.71
CA GLU A 194 19.35 17.44 7.55
C GLU A 194 19.70 18.83 6.98
N GLU A 195 20.32 19.70 7.78
CA GLU A 195 20.49 21.13 7.46
C GLU A 195 21.79 21.44 6.70
N VAL A 196 22.72 20.48 6.66
CA VAL A 196 24.03 20.59 5.99
C VAL A 196 23.90 20.47 4.46
N LEU A 197 22.76 19.98 3.96
CA LEU A 197 22.53 19.78 2.52
C LEU A 197 22.00 21.04 1.81
N SER A 198 21.52 22.03 2.55
CA SER A 198 21.10 23.34 2.04
C SER A 198 21.89 24.43 2.75
N ASP A 199 23.19 24.51 2.50
CA ASP A 199 24.04 25.57 3.06
C ASP A 199 24.08 26.75 2.07
N PRO A 200 23.14 27.70 2.12
CA PRO A 200 23.10 28.80 1.16
C PRO A 200 24.42 29.57 1.23
N SER A 201 24.93 29.98 0.06
CA SER A 201 26.15 30.79 -0.07
C SER A 201 26.20 31.98 0.92
N ARG A 202 25.03 32.54 1.26
CA ARG A 202 24.86 33.62 2.24
C ARG A 202 25.24 33.23 3.68
N ARG A 203 24.92 32.02 4.14
CA ARG A 203 25.33 31.52 5.46
C ARG A 203 26.85 31.41 5.54
N GLN A 204 27.49 30.89 4.48
CA GLN A 204 28.95 30.81 4.42
C GLN A 204 29.61 32.19 4.47
N MET A 205 29.10 33.13 3.68
CA MET A 205 29.60 34.51 3.70
C MET A 205 29.39 35.17 5.07
N ARG A 206 28.24 34.98 5.72
CA ARG A 206 27.97 35.46 7.08
C ARG A 206 29.03 35.00 8.07
N MET A 207 29.40 33.71 8.03
CA MET A 207 30.45 33.17 8.90
C MET A 207 31.82 33.82 8.64
N VAL A 208 32.18 34.08 7.38
CA VAL A 208 33.41 34.82 7.02
C VAL A 208 33.37 36.24 7.58
N ILE A 209 32.22 36.91 7.50
CA ILE A 209 32.05 38.27 8.04
C ILE A 209 32.14 38.28 9.57
N TYR A 210 31.62 37.26 10.26
CA TYR A 210 31.73 37.14 11.71
C TYR A 210 33.17 36.91 12.17
N ASP A 211 33.92 36.07 11.47
CA ASP A 211 35.36 35.87 11.73
C ASP A 211 36.16 37.15 11.50
N TRP A 212 35.86 37.88 10.41
CA TRP A 212 36.44 39.20 10.14
C TRP A 212 36.14 40.20 11.26
N ALA A 213 34.87 40.32 11.67
CA ALA A 213 34.46 41.29 12.68
C ALA A 213 35.04 40.96 14.05
N TRP A 214 35.08 39.68 14.42
CA TRP A 214 35.71 39.20 15.65
C TRP A 214 37.21 39.51 15.66
N THR A 215 37.93 39.15 14.60
CA THR A 215 39.38 39.39 14.48
C THR A 215 39.70 40.89 14.55
N LEU A 216 38.90 41.71 13.87
CA LEU A 216 39.04 43.16 13.91
C LEU A 216 38.74 43.73 15.31
N ALA A 217 37.73 43.18 16.00
CA ALA A 217 37.37 43.59 17.37
C ALA A 217 38.46 43.34 18.41
N GLN A 218 39.30 42.32 18.21
CA GLN A 218 40.47 42.09 19.07
C GLN A 218 41.53 43.20 18.96
N MET A 219 41.52 43.98 17.87
CA MET A 219 42.44 45.10 17.65
C MET A 219 41.85 46.47 18.06
N LEU A 220 40.53 46.53 18.28
CA LEU A 220 39.82 47.74 18.68
C LEU A 220 40.02 48.02 20.20
N PRO A 221 40.09 49.29 20.63
CA PRO A 221 40.09 49.64 22.05
C PRO A 221 38.71 49.40 22.65
N ASP A 222 38.66 48.99 23.93
CA ASP A 222 37.42 48.97 24.72
C ASP A 222 36.98 50.41 25.04
N SER A 223 35.67 50.65 25.13
CA SER A 223 35.16 51.94 25.59
C SER A 223 35.20 51.99 27.12
N PRO A 224 35.93 52.95 27.72
CA PRO A 224 36.06 53.05 29.18
C PRO A 224 34.76 53.51 29.86
N LYS A 225 33.79 54.00 29.08
CA LYS A 225 32.53 54.62 29.55
C LYS A 225 31.39 53.61 29.72
N GLY A 226 31.53 52.40 29.18
CA GLY A 226 30.45 51.41 29.15
C GLY A 226 30.74 50.13 29.93
N PRO A 227 29.69 49.31 30.19
CA PRO A 227 29.85 48.04 30.87
C PRO A 227 30.53 47.01 29.98
N LYS A 228 31.34 46.13 30.58
CA LYS A 228 31.92 44.96 29.89
C LYS A 228 30.87 43.84 29.76
N LEU A 229 30.23 43.77 28.60
CA LEU A 229 29.24 42.75 28.27
C LEU A 229 29.89 41.35 28.07
N PRO A 230 29.11 40.25 28.05
CA PRO A 230 29.60 38.94 27.67
C PRO A 230 30.43 38.93 26.39
N GLU A 231 31.57 38.23 26.36
CA GLU A 231 32.37 38.04 25.15
C GLU A 231 31.76 36.95 24.25
N VAL A 232 31.74 37.20 22.93
CA VAL A 232 31.12 36.32 21.92
C VAL A 232 32.09 36.20 20.76
N VAL A 233 32.60 34.99 20.57
CA VAL A 233 33.56 34.64 19.52
C VAL A 233 32.84 34.47 18.20
N SER A 234 31.79 33.64 18.18
CA SER A 234 31.03 33.37 16.96
C SER A 234 29.58 33.00 17.25
N VAL A 235 28.72 33.21 16.25
CA VAL A 235 27.34 32.77 16.23
C VAL A 235 27.10 32.08 14.89
N ASP A 236 26.51 30.90 14.91
CA ASP A 236 26.13 30.14 13.72
C ASP A 236 24.63 29.83 13.78
N THR A 237 23.90 30.27 12.76
CA THR A 237 22.45 30.07 12.63
C THR A 237 22.07 29.67 11.22
N ASN A 238 20.87 29.12 11.07
CA ASN A 238 20.29 28.78 9.78
C ASN A 238 19.28 29.85 9.28
N VAL A 239 19.34 31.09 9.80
CA VAL A 239 18.41 32.18 9.47
C VAL A 239 18.30 32.47 7.97
N ASP A 240 19.36 32.16 7.21
CA ASP A 240 19.43 32.36 5.76
C ASP A 240 18.58 31.39 4.94
N ASN A 241 17.99 30.35 5.56
CA ASN A 241 16.96 29.52 4.94
C ASN A 241 15.65 30.28 4.74
N LYS A 242 15.41 31.33 5.55
CA LYS A 242 14.24 32.22 5.55
C LYS A 242 12.89 31.55 5.85
N LEU A 243 12.53 30.48 5.16
CA LEU A 243 11.24 29.79 5.27
C LEU A 243 11.39 28.43 5.96
N PHE A 244 10.55 28.20 6.97
CA PHE A 244 10.56 26.98 7.75
C PHE A 244 9.16 26.37 7.82
N GLY A 245 8.99 25.21 7.16
CA GLY A 245 7.80 24.37 7.25
C GLY A 245 7.76 23.49 8.51
N VAL A 246 6.64 22.78 8.71
CA VAL A 246 6.42 21.80 9.77
C VAL A 246 7.59 20.80 9.89
N GLY A 247 8.05 20.59 11.12
CA GLY A 247 9.15 19.66 11.44
C GLY A 247 10.54 20.22 11.14
N LYS A 248 10.67 21.32 10.37
CA LYS A 248 11.94 22.03 10.18
C LYS A 248 12.35 22.74 11.47
N ARG A 249 13.66 22.96 11.60
CA ARG A 249 14.28 23.52 12.81
C ARG A 249 14.81 24.91 12.54
N VAL A 250 14.62 25.85 13.46
CA VAL A 250 15.43 27.08 13.54
C VAL A 250 16.54 26.79 14.55
N SER A 251 17.78 26.78 14.09
CA SER A 251 18.94 26.30 14.84
C SER A 251 19.87 27.46 15.19
N VAL A 252 20.33 27.50 16.44
CA VAL A 252 21.26 28.53 16.94
C VAL A 252 22.39 27.88 17.73
N ARG A 253 23.62 28.23 17.36
CA ARG A 253 24.84 27.93 18.10
C ARG A 253 25.61 29.21 18.41
N VAL A 254 26.12 29.30 19.62
CA VAL A 254 26.91 30.44 20.10
C VAL A 254 28.20 29.92 20.73
N ASP A 255 29.32 30.49 20.33
CA ASP A 255 30.62 30.32 20.99
C ASP A 255 30.97 31.64 21.70
N ALA A 256 31.03 31.58 23.03
CA ALA A 256 31.09 32.74 23.93
C ALA A 256 31.83 32.39 25.23
N GLU A 257 31.96 33.35 26.14
CA GLU A 257 32.54 33.06 27.45
C GLU A 257 31.75 31.98 28.23
N PRO A 258 32.41 31.11 29.03
CA PRO A 258 31.72 30.08 29.81
C PRO A 258 30.84 30.63 30.94
N GLY A 259 29.77 29.92 31.29
CA GLY A 259 28.92 30.22 32.45
C GLY A 259 27.77 31.20 32.20
N LEU A 260 27.40 31.42 30.94
CA LEU A 260 26.28 32.26 30.54
C LEU A 260 24.95 31.50 30.57
N LYS A 261 23.86 32.22 30.82
CA LYS A 261 22.50 31.77 30.49
C LYS A 261 22.12 32.32 29.13
N CYS A 262 22.01 31.44 28.16
CA CYS A 262 21.75 31.80 26.77
C CYS A 262 20.33 31.39 26.34
N SER A 263 19.67 32.27 25.61
CA SER A 263 18.38 31.99 24.95
C SER A 263 18.29 32.72 23.61
N PHE A 264 17.33 32.36 22.78
CA PHE A 264 17.02 33.11 21.57
C PHE A 264 15.53 33.33 21.39
N ASP A 265 15.20 34.39 20.66
CA ASP A 265 13.86 34.81 20.30
C ASP A 265 13.71 34.75 18.77
N ILE A 266 12.60 34.19 18.31
CA ILE A 266 12.11 34.34 16.94
C ILE A 266 11.07 35.46 16.99
N GLY A 267 11.59 36.68 16.93
CA GLY A 267 10.88 37.95 16.99
C GLY A 267 9.77 37.98 18.04
N SER A 268 8.54 38.25 17.62
CA SER A 268 7.38 38.26 18.51
C SER A 268 6.73 36.87 18.69
N PHE A 269 6.93 35.98 17.72
CA PHE A 269 6.34 34.66 17.64
C PHE A 269 6.73 33.75 18.81
N LYS A 270 8.02 33.62 19.12
CA LYS A 270 8.51 32.77 20.23
C LYS A 270 9.70 33.39 20.91
N LYS A 271 9.68 33.43 22.23
CA LYS A 271 10.72 34.07 23.06
C LYS A 271 11.30 33.11 24.09
N ASP A 272 12.50 33.45 24.54
CA ASP A 272 13.23 32.77 25.61
C ASP A 272 13.47 31.28 25.34
N ILE A 273 13.72 30.91 24.07
CA ILE A 273 14.05 29.54 23.68
C ILE A 273 15.44 29.21 24.22
N PRO A 274 15.61 28.21 25.10
CA PRO A 274 16.87 27.99 25.80
C PRO A 274 17.99 27.48 24.89
N LEU A 275 19.20 27.97 25.09
CA LEU A 275 20.44 27.44 24.53
C LEU A 275 21.22 26.72 25.63
N ALA A 276 21.31 25.40 25.53
CA ALA A 276 22.01 24.57 26.50
C ALA A 276 23.53 24.65 26.28
N GLN A 277 24.29 24.72 27.36
CA GLN A 277 25.75 24.69 27.27
C GLN A 277 26.23 23.26 26.97
N THR A 278 26.79 23.02 25.78
CA THR A 278 27.24 21.69 25.34
C THR A 278 28.73 21.47 25.56
N ALA A 279 29.53 22.54 25.61
CA ALA A 279 30.94 22.53 26.02
C ALA A 279 31.30 23.83 26.74
N GLY A 280 32.53 23.93 27.28
CA GLY A 280 33.02 25.17 27.87
C GLY A 280 32.93 26.33 26.85
N GLY A 281 32.02 27.28 27.07
CA GLY A 281 31.79 28.41 26.15
C GLY A 281 30.87 28.15 24.95
N VAL A 282 30.43 26.91 24.70
CA VAL A 282 29.57 26.58 23.55
C VAL A 282 28.13 26.34 23.99
N TYR A 283 27.19 27.04 23.37
CA TYR A 283 25.75 26.96 23.67
C TYR A 283 24.97 26.65 22.40
N GLU A 284 24.07 25.68 22.47
CA GLU A 284 23.30 25.18 21.32
C GLU A 284 21.82 24.99 21.69
N GLY A 285 20.94 25.26 20.73
CA GLY A 285 19.50 25.00 20.86
C GLY A 285 18.77 25.22 19.55
N PHE A 286 17.52 24.78 19.51
CA PHE A 286 16.70 24.87 18.31
C PHE A 286 15.22 24.99 18.65
N TYR A 287 14.45 25.45 17.67
CA TYR A 287 13.00 25.45 17.69
C TYR A 287 12.46 24.58 16.55
N VAL A 288 11.50 23.70 16.81
CA VAL A 288 10.84 22.89 15.77
C VAL A 288 9.52 23.57 15.42
N VAL A 289 9.27 23.81 14.13
CA VAL A 289 7.98 24.33 13.67
C VAL A 289 6.91 23.26 13.84
N HIS A 290 5.82 23.62 14.51
CA HIS A 290 4.67 22.74 14.69
C HIS A 290 3.54 23.06 13.70
N GLU A 291 2.68 22.08 13.47
CA GLU A 291 1.48 22.24 12.64
C GLU A 291 0.57 23.35 13.18
N GLY A 292 0.09 24.22 12.28
CA GLY A 292 -0.76 25.37 12.57
C GLY A 292 -0.02 26.64 13.01
N GLU A 293 1.30 26.59 13.18
CA GLU A 293 2.09 27.78 13.55
C GLU A 293 2.33 28.68 12.34
N LYS A 294 2.30 30.00 12.56
CA LYS A 294 2.53 30.96 11.48
C LYS A 294 3.23 32.20 12.00
N ALA A 295 4.28 32.61 11.32
CA ALA A 295 4.98 33.87 11.57
C ALA A 295 5.61 34.36 10.27
N VAL A 296 5.68 35.67 10.07
CA VAL A 296 6.20 36.25 8.83
C VAL A 296 7.25 37.29 9.19
N ASP A 297 8.40 37.22 8.53
CA ASP A 297 9.46 38.21 8.63
C ASP A 297 9.92 38.52 10.07
N GLU A 298 10.01 37.49 10.92
CA GLU A 298 10.47 37.62 12.30
C GLU A 298 12.00 37.72 12.40
N SER A 299 12.49 38.58 13.29
CA SER A 299 13.93 38.73 13.55
C SER A 299 14.47 37.62 14.46
N LEU A 300 15.71 37.18 14.25
CA LEU A 300 16.36 36.25 15.17
C LEU A 300 17.28 37.01 16.15
N LEU A 301 16.99 36.92 17.45
CA LEU A 301 17.71 37.62 18.52
C LEU A 301 18.26 36.62 19.53
N ILE A 302 19.51 36.76 19.92
CA ILE A 302 20.14 35.86 20.89
C ILE A 302 20.50 36.67 22.13
N ARG A 303 20.03 36.21 23.30
CA ARG A 303 20.29 36.81 24.60
C ARG A 303 21.31 35.97 25.36
N MET A 304 22.36 36.62 25.84
CA MET A 304 23.40 36.01 26.66
C MET A 304 23.49 36.77 27.98
N ARG A 305 23.15 36.11 29.09
CA ARG A 305 23.07 36.71 30.42
C ARG A 305 24.16 36.15 31.34
N LYS A 306 24.94 37.04 31.95
CA LYS A 306 25.86 36.70 33.05
C LYS A 306 25.09 36.38 34.33
N GLY A 307 25.70 35.62 35.24
CA GLY A 307 25.13 35.33 36.57
C GLY A 307 24.80 36.57 37.42
N ASN A 308 25.45 37.71 37.14
CA ASN A 308 25.19 39.00 37.79
C ASN A 308 24.06 39.83 37.14
N GLY A 309 23.37 39.29 36.12
CA GLY A 309 22.23 39.93 35.47
C GLY A 309 22.56 40.85 34.30
N ILE A 310 23.84 40.98 33.90
CA ILE A 310 24.23 41.74 32.70
C ILE A 310 23.90 40.94 31.43
N ASP A 311 23.15 41.56 30.51
CA ASP A 311 22.73 40.97 29.24
C ASP A 311 23.55 41.51 28.06
N ARG A 312 23.92 40.63 27.13
CA ARG A 312 24.26 40.97 25.75
C ARG A 312 23.16 40.47 24.83
N LEU A 313 22.75 41.30 23.89
CA LEU A 313 21.88 40.92 22.77
C LEU A 313 22.73 40.84 21.51
N TRP A 314 22.59 39.75 20.77
CA TRP A 314 23.13 39.57 19.43
C TRP A 314 21.99 39.53 18.44
N ILE A 315 22.09 40.36 17.40
CA ILE A 315 21.06 40.49 16.38
C ILE A 315 21.56 39.81 15.11
N GLU A 316 20.83 38.81 14.63
CA GLU A 316 21.03 38.25 13.30
C GLU A 316 20.38 39.17 12.27
N ALA A 317 21.21 39.79 11.42
CA ALA A 317 20.76 40.73 10.39
C ALA A 317 20.71 40.10 8.99
N GLY A 318 20.18 40.85 8.02
CA GLY A 318 20.19 40.50 6.58
C GLY A 318 19.25 39.38 6.13
N SER A 319 18.63 38.65 7.07
CA SER A 319 17.60 37.63 6.81
C SER A 319 16.56 37.65 7.93
N LEU A 320 15.30 37.38 7.57
CA LEU A 320 14.16 37.25 8.49
C LEU A 320 13.56 35.85 8.36
N ILE A 321 12.95 35.39 9.45
CA ILE A 321 12.37 34.05 9.56
C ILE A 321 10.86 34.13 9.30
N THR A 322 10.41 33.35 8.33
CA THR A 322 9.01 33.03 8.09
C THR A 322 8.77 31.58 8.51
N ILE A 323 7.76 31.38 9.34
CA ILE A 323 7.29 30.08 9.81
C ILE A 323 5.95 29.81 9.13
N ASP A 324 5.85 28.66 8.49
CA ASP A 324 4.65 28.22 7.82
C ASP A 324 4.32 26.77 8.21
N GLY A 325 3.50 26.63 9.24
CA GLY A 325 2.99 25.37 9.73
C GLY A 325 1.64 24.97 9.14
N GLU A 326 1.11 25.71 8.16
CA GLU A 326 -0.19 25.43 7.54
C GLU A 326 0.00 24.35 6.46
N LEU A 327 -0.62 23.18 6.64
CA LEU A 327 -0.50 22.11 5.65
C LEU A 327 -1.35 22.41 4.41
N PRO A 328 -0.85 22.14 3.19
CA PRO A 328 -1.65 22.30 1.98
C PRO A 328 -2.82 21.30 1.96
N PRO A 329 -3.92 21.60 1.24
CA PRO A 329 -5.00 20.66 1.07
C PRO A 329 -4.58 19.43 0.24
N ARG A 330 -5.21 18.30 0.50
CA ARG A 330 -4.96 17.05 -0.23
C ARG A 330 -5.49 17.10 -1.67
N PRO A 331 -4.89 16.35 -2.61
CA PRO A 331 -5.45 16.21 -3.97
C PRO A 331 -6.91 15.73 -3.96
N GLU A 332 -7.68 16.00 -5.00
CA GLU A 332 -9.05 15.50 -5.09
C GLU A 332 -9.17 14.41 -6.16
N ARG A 333 -10.17 13.54 -6.04
CA ARG A 333 -10.53 12.52 -7.05
C ARG A 333 -9.34 11.76 -7.66
N VAL A 334 -8.43 11.28 -6.82
CA VAL A 334 -7.27 10.50 -7.26
C VAL A 334 -7.75 9.20 -7.91
N THR A 335 -7.42 9.01 -9.18
CA THR A 335 -7.75 7.81 -9.97
C THR A 335 -6.52 7.30 -10.68
N GLY A 336 -6.53 6.02 -11.09
CA GLY A 336 -5.44 5.46 -11.87
C GLY A 336 -5.90 4.42 -12.88
N HIS A 337 -5.16 4.33 -13.97
CA HIS A 337 -5.41 3.44 -15.08
C HIS A 337 -4.13 2.66 -15.40
N ALA A 338 -4.20 1.33 -15.34
CA ALA A 338 -3.09 0.47 -15.72
C ALA A 338 -3.04 0.27 -17.23
N GLY A 339 -1.94 0.71 -17.85
CA GLY A 339 -1.56 0.42 -19.22
C GLY A 339 -0.50 -0.67 -19.30
N LYS A 340 -0.08 -1.00 -20.52
CA LYS A 340 0.90 -2.08 -20.77
C LYS A 340 2.27 -1.80 -20.13
N ASN A 341 2.73 -0.57 -20.23
CA ASN A 341 4.08 -0.16 -19.85
C ASN A 341 4.10 0.83 -18.67
N SER A 342 2.93 1.29 -18.22
CA SER A 342 2.84 2.24 -17.12
C SER A 342 1.49 2.20 -16.44
N VAL A 343 1.45 2.70 -15.21
CA VAL A 343 0.22 3.11 -14.53
C VAL A 343 0.15 4.63 -14.57
N GLU A 344 -0.91 5.15 -15.20
CA GLU A 344 -1.21 6.57 -15.22
C GLU A 344 -2.10 6.91 -14.03
N ILE A 345 -1.68 7.89 -13.22
CA ILE A 345 -2.36 8.37 -12.03
C ILE A 345 -2.76 9.81 -12.29
N VAL A 346 -4.03 10.15 -12.07
CA VAL A 346 -4.59 11.48 -12.33
C VAL A 346 -5.39 11.92 -11.12
N TRP A 347 -5.29 13.21 -10.78
CA TRP A 347 -6.03 13.82 -9.68
C TRP A 347 -6.52 15.22 -10.06
N GLU A 348 -7.44 15.75 -9.29
CA GLU A 348 -7.86 17.15 -9.36
C GLU A 348 -7.03 17.99 -8.40
N VAL A 349 -6.61 19.16 -8.86
CA VAL A 349 -5.84 20.12 -8.07
C VAL A 349 -6.80 20.83 -7.10
N PRO A 350 -6.58 20.76 -5.79
CA PRO A 350 -7.41 21.47 -4.83
C PRO A 350 -7.16 22.98 -4.92
N LEU A 351 -8.17 23.77 -4.53
CA LEU A 351 -8.05 25.23 -4.51
C LEU A 351 -7.16 25.69 -3.34
N ALA A 352 -5.88 25.93 -3.62
CA ALA A 352 -4.93 26.58 -2.71
C ALA A 352 -3.92 27.42 -3.50
N LYS A 353 -3.35 28.44 -2.85
CA LYS A 353 -2.46 29.42 -3.51
C LYS A 353 -0.98 29.05 -3.43
N ASP A 354 -0.64 28.10 -2.57
CA ASP A 354 0.71 27.81 -2.11
C ASP A 354 1.20 26.40 -2.46
N ILE A 355 0.38 25.60 -3.17
CA ILE A 355 0.82 24.30 -3.70
C ILE A 355 1.89 24.54 -4.76
N GLU A 356 3.06 23.98 -4.48
CA GLU A 356 4.23 24.02 -5.35
C GLU A 356 4.35 22.75 -6.18
N ASP A 357 4.07 21.59 -5.58
CA ASP A 357 4.24 20.29 -6.23
C ASP A 357 3.29 19.20 -5.69
N PHE A 358 3.25 18.08 -6.39
CA PHE A 358 2.65 16.83 -5.92
C PHE A 358 3.71 15.75 -5.76
N ILE A 359 3.66 15.04 -4.64
CA ILE A 359 4.50 13.89 -4.32
C ILE A 359 3.70 12.61 -4.54
N ILE A 360 4.27 11.69 -5.31
CA ILE A 360 3.69 10.38 -5.59
C ILE A 360 4.50 9.33 -4.84
N GLU A 361 3.80 8.56 -4.02
CA GLU A 361 4.36 7.50 -3.21
C GLU A 361 3.80 6.15 -3.66
N LYS A 362 4.61 5.09 -3.64
CA LYS A 362 4.26 3.73 -4.08
C LYS A 362 4.56 2.71 -2.99
N GLY A 363 3.67 1.75 -2.80
CA GLY A 363 3.81 0.65 -1.86
C GLY A 363 3.37 -0.69 -2.44
N SER A 364 3.91 -1.78 -1.89
CA SER A 364 3.48 -3.16 -2.15
C SER A 364 2.23 -3.55 -1.37
N ASP A 365 1.92 -2.81 -0.31
CA ASP A 365 0.86 -3.11 0.66
C ASP A 365 -0.06 -1.90 0.87
N PRO A 366 -1.34 -2.12 1.23
CA PRO A 366 -2.26 -1.02 1.52
C PRO A 366 -1.88 -0.26 2.79
N VAL A 367 -1.04 -0.87 3.63
CA VAL A 367 -0.53 -0.33 4.90
C VAL A 367 0.97 -0.54 4.96
N GLY A 368 1.68 0.30 5.69
CA GLY A 368 3.13 0.24 5.82
C GLY A 368 3.86 1.35 5.06
N GLU A 369 5.12 1.07 4.73
CA GLU A 369 6.06 1.98 4.09
C GLU A 369 5.71 2.22 2.62
N PHE A 370 5.80 3.48 2.19
CA PHE A 370 5.62 3.90 0.81
C PHE A 370 6.88 4.67 0.39
N GLU A 371 7.39 4.36 -0.79
CA GLU A 371 8.57 5.03 -1.36
C GLU A 371 8.13 6.18 -2.27
N VAL A 372 8.81 7.32 -2.19
CA VAL A 372 8.58 8.43 -3.12
C VAL A 372 9.15 8.05 -4.49
N ILE A 373 8.28 7.94 -5.49
CA ILE A 373 8.67 7.58 -6.86
C ILE A 373 8.65 8.78 -7.82
N GLY A 374 8.09 9.91 -7.40
CA GLY A 374 7.98 11.08 -8.26
C GLY A 374 7.54 12.35 -7.56
N ARG A 375 7.94 13.47 -8.17
CA ARG A 375 7.52 14.84 -7.86
C ARG A 375 7.11 15.53 -9.16
N THR A 376 5.97 16.21 -9.18
CA THR A 376 5.46 16.87 -10.39
C THR A 376 4.54 18.05 -10.05
N GLN A 377 4.55 19.08 -10.90
CA GLN A 377 3.59 20.19 -10.83
C GLN A 377 2.29 19.90 -11.61
N SER A 378 2.35 18.93 -12.53
CA SER A 378 1.19 18.53 -13.34
C SER A 378 0.23 17.64 -12.51
N PRO A 379 -1.09 17.71 -12.74
CA PRO A 379 -2.11 16.91 -12.02
C PRO A 379 -2.16 15.43 -12.45
N SER A 380 -1.03 14.91 -12.93
CA SER A 380 -0.90 13.56 -13.46
C SER A 380 0.53 13.06 -13.31
N PHE A 381 0.67 11.76 -13.10
CA PHE A 381 1.95 11.06 -13.05
C PHE A 381 1.87 9.70 -13.75
N SER A 382 2.94 9.30 -14.42
CA SER A 382 3.04 8.00 -15.10
C SER A 382 4.16 7.18 -14.48
N ASP A 383 3.81 6.13 -13.76
CA ASP A 383 4.76 5.14 -13.22
C ASP A 383 5.07 4.09 -14.29
N ALA A 384 6.29 4.09 -14.83
CA ALA A 384 6.74 3.13 -15.83
C ALA A 384 7.35 1.83 -15.23
N GLU A 385 7.65 1.81 -13.93
CA GLU A 385 8.30 0.68 -13.26
C GLU A 385 7.27 -0.29 -12.68
N ILE A 386 6.45 -0.85 -13.56
CA ILE A 386 5.30 -1.68 -13.17
C ILE A 386 5.54 -3.17 -13.44
N LEU A 387 5.06 -4.00 -12.53
CA LEU A 387 5.01 -5.45 -12.71
C LEU A 387 3.60 -5.85 -13.13
N GLN A 388 3.48 -6.35 -14.36
CA GLN A 388 2.24 -6.91 -14.88
C GLN A 388 1.80 -8.12 -14.03
N GLY A 389 0.48 -8.29 -13.89
CA GLY A 389 -0.10 -9.34 -13.08
C GLY A 389 -0.09 -9.05 -11.57
N GLY A 390 0.54 -7.97 -11.14
CA GLY A 390 0.64 -7.55 -9.74
C GLY A 390 -0.44 -6.57 -9.31
N THR A 391 -0.52 -6.34 -8.00
CA THR A 391 -1.26 -5.22 -7.42
C THR A 391 -0.26 -4.26 -6.77
N VAL A 392 -0.49 -2.97 -6.96
CA VAL A 392 0.35 -1.88 -6.48
C VAL A 392 -0.55 -0.82 -5.85
N TYR A 393 0.00 -0.13 -4.85
CA TYR A 393 -0.69 0.89 -4.08
C TYR A 393 0.00 2.24 -4.25
N TYR A 394 -0.78 3.30 -4.46
CA TYR A 394 -0.26 4.66 -4.59
C TYR A 394 -0.89 5.61 -3.58
N ARG A 395 -0.12 6.63 -3.21
CA ARG A 395 -0.59 7.83 -2.52
C ARG A 395 -0.13 9.06 -3.31
N VAL A 396 -0.98 10.08 -3.32
CA VAL A 396 -0.64 11.37 -3.91
C VAL A 396 -0.86 12.44 -2.84
N ARG A 397 0.16 13.25 -2.58
CA ARG A 397 0.14 14.32 -1.59
C ARG A 397 0.51 15.64 -2.27
N SER A 398 -0.11 16.72 -1.82
CA SER A 398 0.28 18.07 -2.23
C SER A 398 1.45 18.50 -1.36
N MET A 399 2.34 19.29 -1.93
CA MET A 399 3.46 19.92 -1.25
C MET A 399 3.42 21.42 -1.51
N ASP A 400 3.58 22.21 -0.45
CA ASP A 400 3.64 23.67 -0.57
C ASP A 400 5.07 24.18 -0.76
N ASN A 401 5.20 25.50 -0.87
CA ASN A 401 6.48 26.21 -0.98
C ASN A 401 7.38 26.05 0.25
N SER A 402 6.80 25.74 1.42
CA SER A 402 7.49 25.54 2.69
C SER A 402 7.98 24.10 2.87
N GLY A 403 7.63 23.22 1.93
CA GLY A 403 7.93 21.78 1.95
C GLY A 403 6.97 20.99 2.84
N ASN A 404 5.86 21.56 3.28
CA ASN A 404 4.84 20.84 4.02
C ASN A 404 4.07 19.91 3.09
N LEU A 405 3.77 18.72 3.57
CA LEU A 405 2.96 17.75 2.84
C LEU A 405 1.53 17.72 3.39
N SER A 406 0.55 17.71 2.50
CA SER A 406 -0.86 17.56 2.87
C SER A 406 -1.12 16.26 3.63
N ALA A 407 -2.22 16.20 4.40
CA ALA A 407 -2.62 14.95 5.05
C ALA A 407 -2.80 13.80 4.04
N GLN A 408 -2.61 12.56 4.50
CA GLN A 408 -2.73 11.38 3.63
C GLN A 408 -4.15 11.24 3.06
N ASN A 409 -4.24 10.94 1.77
CA ASN A 409 -5.48 11.00 1.01
C ASN A 409 -6.20 9.65 0.86
N GLY A 410 -5.85 8.68 1.69
CA GLY A 410 -6.15 7.26 1.45
C GLY A 410 -5.21 6.65 0.42
N VAL A 411 -5.45 5.39 0.08
CA VAL A 411 -4.56 4.59 -0.79
C VAL A 411 -5.30 4.18 -2.07
N LEU A 412 -4.72 4.51 -3.22
CA LEU A 412 -5.21 4.06 -4.53
C LEU A 412 -4.66 2.66 -4.82
N LYS A 413 -5.54 1.65 -4.85
CA LYS A 413 -5.20 0.27 -5.23
C LYS A 413 -5.35 0.09 -6.74
N ILE A 414 -4.28 -0.31 -7.41
CA ILE A 414 -4.28 -0.63 -8.85
C ILE A 414 -3.83 -2.08 -9.05
N THR A 415 -4.66 -2.88 -9.70
CA THR A 415 -4.27 -4.20 -10.19
C THR A 415 -3.88 -4.08 -11.66
N VAL A 416 -2.62 -4.37 -11.96
CA VAL A 416 -2.05 -4.25 -13.31
C VAL A 416 -2.36 -5.53 -14.08
N PRO A 417 -3.12 -5.47 -15.20
CA PRO A 417 -3.38 -6.64 -16.01
C PRO A 417 -2.11 -7.29 -16.54
N GLN A 418 -2.17 -8.60 -16.80
CA GLN A 418 -1.12 -9.31 -17.51
C GLN A 418 -1.29 -9.09 -19.03
N PHE A 419 -0.63 -8.08 -19.59
CA PHE A 419 -0.76 -7.73 -21.01
C PHE A 419 0.04 -8.67 -21.90
N ASP A 420 1.27 -8.97 -21.52
CA ASP A 420 2.12 -9.93 -22.24
C ASP A 420 1.76 -11.36 -21.84
N GLU A 421 1.90 -12.32 -22.76
CA GLU A 421 1.57 -13.72 -22.52
C GLU A 421 2.46 -14.29 -21.40
N ARG A 422 1.85 -14.73 -20.30
CA ARG A 422 2.54 -15.35 -19.17
C ARG A 422 2.18 -16.82 -19.05
N GLU A 423 3.20 -17.67 -18.90
CA GLU A 423 2.99 -19.09 -18.69
C GLU A 423 2.49 -19.40 -17.27
N LEU A 424 1.51 -20.30 -17.19
CA LEU A 424 1.06 -20.95 -15.96
C LEU A 424 1.62 -22.37 -15.95
N PHE A 425 2.15 -22.78 -14.80
CA PHE A 425 2.78 -24.09 -14.62
C PHE A 425 2.59 -24.59 -13.19
N GLY A 426 2.59 -25.92 -13.01
CA GLY A 426 2.51 -26.56 -11.70
C GLY A 426 1.19 -26.35 -10.96
N GLU A 427 1.29 -26.10 -9.66
CA GLU A 427 0.18 -25.88 -8.73
C GLU A 427 -0.38 -24.47 -8.86
N LEU A 428 -1.70 -24.37 -9.04
CA LEU A 428 -2.41 -23.10 -9.12
C LEU A 428 -3.19 -22.83 -7.83
N THR A 429 -2.95 -21.66 -7.24
CA THR A 429 -3.61 -21.18 -6.03
C THR A 429 -3.73 -19.65 -6.04
N GLY A 430 -4.65 -19.11 -5.25
CA GLY A 430 -4.85 -17.66 -5.12
C GLY A 430 -5.73 -17.08 -6.23
N VAL A 431 -5.39 -15.86 -6.67
CA VAL A 431 -6.20 -15.09 -7.64
C VAL A 431 -5.38 -14.82 -8.89
N LEU A 432 -5.87 -15.26 -10.03
CA LEU A 432 -5.36 -14.93 -11.36
C LEU A 432 -6.03 -13.66 -11.86
N VAL A 433 -5.27 -12.58 -11.92
CA VAL A 433 -5.78 -11.28 -12.38
C VAL A 433 -6.05 -11.29 -13.89
N LYS A 434 -6.81 -10.29 -14.36
CA LYS A 434 -7.11 -10.12 -15.79
C LYS A 434 -5.83 -10.12 -16.63
N GLY A 435 -5.79 -10.92 -17.70
CA GLY A 435 -4.71 -10.83 -18.67
C GLY A 435 -4.61 -12.01 -19.65
N ASN A 436 -3.46 -12.11 -20.32
CA ASN A 436 -3.16 -13.15 -21.30
C ASN A 436 -2.22 -14.20 -20.71
N TYR A 437 -2.70 -15.44 -20.63
CA TYR A 437 -1.96 -16.56 -20.07
C TYR A 437 -1.87 -17.72 -21.06
N VAL A 438 -0.84 -18.53 -20.89
CA VAL A 438 -0.63 -19.76 -21.66
C VAL A 438 -0.32 -20.93 -20.73
N ILE A 439 -0.86 -22.09 -21.06
CA ILE A 439 -0.59 -23.37 -20.42
C ILE A 439 0.00 -24.28 -21.50
N THR A 440 1.24 -24.72 -21.32
CA THR A 440 1.93 -25.62 -22.26
C THR A 440 2.05 -27.05 -21.73
N LEU A 441 1.98 -27.21 -20.41
CA LEU A 441 1.98 -28.48 -19.68
C LEU A 441 0.77 -28.52 -18.75
N PRO A 442 0.25 -29.71 -18.39
CA PRO A 442 -0.82 -29.83 -17.42
C PRO A 442 -0.53 -29.06 -16.12
N VAL A 443 -1.54 -28.33 -15.66
CA VAL A 443 -1.53 -27.57 -14.40
C VAL A 443 -2.63 -28.10 -13.50
N PHE A 444 -2.48 -27.93 -12.19
CA PHE A 444 -3.44 -28.49 -11.24
C PHE A 444 -3.78 -27.55 -10.09
N VAL A 445 -5.04 -27.55 -9.66
CA VAL A 445 -5.48 -26.95 -8.39
C VAL A 445 -5.50 -28.07 -7.35
N PRO A 446 -4.57 -28.09 -6.38
CA PRO A 446 -4.46 -29.16 -5.41
C PRO A 446 -5.63 -29.18 -4.42
N GLU A 447 -5.85 -30.32 -3.77
CA GLU A 447 -6.87 -30.48 -2.73
C GLU A 447 -6.67 -29.45 -1.60
N GLY A 448 -7.78 -28.83 -1.16
CA GLY A 448 -7.76 -27.78 -0.13
C GLY A 448 -7.28 -26.40 -0.61
N ALA A 449 -6.76 -26.26 -1.83
CA ALA A 449 -6.42 -24.98 -2.42
C ALA A 449 -7.61 -24.34 -3.15
N LYS A 450 -7.61 -23.01 -3.18
CA LYS A 450 -8.58 -22.21 -3.93
C LYS A 450 -7.87 -21.42 -5.00
N PHE A 451 -8.35 -21.52 -6.23
CA PHE A 451 -7.88 -20.76 -7.38
C PHE A 451 -9.04 -19.98 -8.02
N THR A 452 -8.89 -18.67 -8.15
CA THR A 452 -9.91 -17.78 -8.70
C THR A 452 -9.41 -17.07 -9.94
N ILE A 453 -10.14 -17.16 -11.06
CA ILE A 453 -9.80 -16.48 -12.31
C ILE A 453 -10.73 -15.26 -12.46
N LEU A 454 -10.15 -14.07 -12.58
CA LEU A 454 -10.91 -12.83 -12.74
C LEU A 454 -11.41 -12.63 -14.18
N ALA A 455 -12.49 -11.86 -14.31
CA ALA A 455 -13.14 -11.53 -15.58
C ALA A 455 -12.18 -10.92 -16.63
N GLY A 456 -12.47 -11.20 -17.90
CA GLY A 456 -11.68 -10.72 -19.04
C GLY A 456 -10.34 -11.41 -19.24
N THR A 457 -10.03 -12.45 -18.45
CA THR A 457 -8.83 -13.27 -18.59
C THR A 457 -8.93 -14.16 -19.83
N ARG A 458 -7.82 -14.29 -20.56
CA ARG A 458 -7.66 -15.22 -21.68
C ARG A 458 -6.57 -16.22 -21.34
N ILE A 459 -6.91 -17.51 -21.40
CA ILE A 459 -5.99 -18.62 -21.15
C ILE A 459 -5.92 -19.49 -22.40
N LYS A 460 -4.72 -19.60 -22.98
CA LYS A 460 -4.45 -20.46 -24.13
C LYS A 460 -3.84 -21.78 -23.68
N PHE A 461 -4.33 -22.89 -24.22
CA PHE A 461 -3.83 -24.23 -23.97
C PHE A 461 -3.09 -24.71 -25.23
N LYS A 462 -1.82 -25.08 -25.07
CA LYS A 462 -0.97 -25.59 -26.15
C LYS A 462 -0.67 -27.07 -25.92
N GLY A 463 -0.40 -27.80 -26.99
CA GLY A 463 0.17 -29.16 -26.92
C GLY A 463 -0.68 -30.21 -26.17
N GLY A 464 -2.01 -30.01 -26.09
CA GLY A 464 -2.89 -30.91 -25.35
C GLY A 464 -2.83 -30.74 -23.82
N ALA A 465 -2.29 -29.62 -23.33
CA ALA A 465 -2.34 -29.29 -21.91
C ALA A 465 -3.78 -29.16 -21.38
N GLN A 466 -3.93 -29.34 -20.07
CA GLN A 466 -5.21 -29.35 -19.36
C GLN A 466 -5.10 -28.69 -17.98
N LEU A 467 -6.23 -28.31 -17.39
CA LEU A 467 -6.36 -27.87 -16.00
C LEU A 467 -7.10 -28.92 -15.17
N ASP A 468 -6.36 -29.62 -14.31
CA ASP A 468 -6.91 -30.59 -13.37
C ASP A 468 -7.31 -29.92 -12.05
N VAL A 469 -8.50 -30.21 -11.53
CA VAL A 469 -9.02 -29.57 -10.31
C VAL A 469 -9.37 -30.62 -9.26
N ALA A 470 -8.55 -30.68 -8.20
CA ALA A 470 -8.82 -31.44 -6.97
C ALA A 470 -9.26 -30.54 -5.80
N GLY A 471 -9.00 -29.24 -5.87
CA GLY A 471 -9.47 -28.23 -4.91
C GLY A 471 -10.66 -27.42 -5.44
N ASP A 472 -10.69 -26.11 -5.14
CA ASP A 472 -11.74 -25.18 -5.55
C ASP A 472 -11.28 -24.28 -6.71
N LEU A 473 -11.94 -24.41 -7.88
CA LEU A 473 -11.77 -23.48 -8.99
C LEU A 473 -13.00 -22.58 -9.12
N THR A 474 -12.78 -21.26 -9.12
CA THR A 474 -13.82 -20.27 -9.34
C THR A 474 -13.46 -19.37 -10.54
N SER A 475 -14.24 -19.42 -11.61
CA SER A 475 -14.08 -18.56 -12.79
C SER A 475 -15.33 -17.70 -12.96
N LEU A 476 -15.22 -16.41 -12.65
CA LEU A 476 -16.35 -15.47 -12.68
C LEU A 476 -16.12 -14.41 -13.75
N GLY A 477 -16.61 -14.69 -14.96
CA GLY A 477 -16.62 -13.73 -16.06
C GLY A 477 -17.70 -12.66 -15.90
N GLU A 478 -17.61 -11.62 -16.73
CA GLU A 478 -18.63 -10.57 -16.87
C GLU A 478 -19.18 -10.55 -18.29
N ILE A 479 -20.40 -10.06 -18.49
CA ILE A 479 -21.06 -10.02 -19.81
C ILE A 479 -20.19 -9.30 -20.86
N ARG A 480 -19.50 -8.22 -20.48
CA ARG A 480 -18.61 -7.45 -21.37
C ARG A 480 -17.16 -7.94 -21.36
N ALA A 481 -16.82 -8.86 -20.46
CA ALA A 481 -15.48 -9.39 -20.27
C ALA A 481 -15.55 -10.87 -19.82
N PRO A 482 -16.02 -11.78 -20.69
CA PRO A 482 -16.03 -13.20 -20.36
C PRO A 482 -14.60 -13.72 -20.21
N ILE A 483 -14.44 -14.79 -19.44
CA ILE A 483 -13.17 -15.51 -19.34
C ILE A 483 -13.07 -16.43 -20.55
N LYS A 484 -11.93 -16.42 -21.25
CA LYS A 484 -11.75 -17.17 -22.51
C LYS A 484 -10.74 -18.29 -22.32
N PHE A 485 -11.19 -19.52 -22.43
CA PHE A 485 -10.36 -20.73 -22.51
C PHE A 485 -10.26 -21.13 -23.98
N ILE A 486 -9.03 -21.19 -24.51
CA ILE A 486 -8.78 -21.39 -25.94
C ILE A 486 -7.76 -22.51 -26.12
N SER A 487 -8.12 -23.57 -26.84
CA SER A 487 -7.17 -24.56 -27.34
C SER A 487 -6.76 -24.18 -28.77
N GLU A 488 -5.48 -23.88 -28.97
CA GLU A 488 -4.96 -23.30 -30.22
C GLU A 488 -4.55 -24.41 -31.21
N SER A 489 -5.45 -24.75 -32.14
CA SER A 489 -5.17 -25.73 -33.19
C SER A 489 -4.30 -25.17 -34.32
N PRO A 490 -3.38 -25.97 -34.91
CA PRO A 490 -2.63 -25.60 -36.11
C PRO A 490 -3.50 -25.29 -37.34
N LYS A 491 -4.75 -25.76 -37.36
CA LYS A 491 -5.74 -25.46 -38.40
C LYS A 491 -6.90 -24.67 -37.78
N ALA A 492 -7.16 -23.49 -38.33
CA ALA A 492 -8.25 -22.65 -37.89
C ALA A 492 -9.60 -23.39 -38.00
N GLY A 493 -10.36 -23.44 -36.90
CA GLY A 493 -11.68 -24.06 -36.86
C GLY A 493 -11.70 -25.56 -36.57
N GLU A 494 -10.56 -26.21 -36.32
CA GLU A 494 -10.50 -27.61 -35.90
C GLU A 494 -10.09 -27.71 -34.41
N ALA A 495 -10.70 -28.61 -33.64
CA ALA A 495 -10.25 -28.92 -32.29
C ALA A 495 -8.99 -29.81 -32.31
N ILE A 496 -8.10 -29.64 -31.32
CA ILE A 496 -6.95 -30.55 -31.16
C ILE A 496 -7.45 -31.85 -30.53
N LYS A 497 -7.40 -32.96 -31.27
CA LYS A 497 -7.77 -34.28 -30.75
C LYS A 497 -7.00 -34.61 -29.45
N GLY A 498 -7.72 -35.01 -28.41
CA GLY A 498 -7.19 -35.31 -27.08
C GLY A 498 -7.02 -34.08 -26.16
N SER A 499 -7.28 -32.86 -26.63
CA SER A 499 -7.22 -31.67 -25.77
C SER A 499 -8.39 -31.60 -24.80
N GLU A 500 -8.10 -31.35 -23.53
CA GLU A 500 -9.09 -31.24 -22.46
C GLU A 500 -8.91 -29.90 -21.74
N GLY A 501 -9.98 -29.10 -21.63
CA GLY A 501 -9.90 -27.77 -21.04
C GLY A 501 -9.77 -27.83 -19.53
N ILE A 502 -10.85 -28.25 -18.87
CA ILE A 502 -10.90 -28.38 -17.40
C ILE A 502 -11.41 -29.76 -17.03
N LYS A 503 -10.68 -30.44 -16.14
CA LYS A 503 -11.06 -31.73 -15.60
C LYS A 503 -11.27 -31.65 -14.10
N VAL A 504 -12.51 -31.87 -13.65
CA VAL A 504 -12.88 -31.90 -12.24
C VAL A 504 -12.65 -33.32 -11.71
N LEU A 505 -11.78 -33.44 -10.72
CA LEU A 505 -11.45 -34.70 -10.06
C LEU A 505 -12.45 -34.99 -8.91
N PRO A 506 -12.51 -36.21 -8.35
CA PRO A 506 -13.53 -36.58 -7.36
C PRO A 506 -13.66 -35.69 -6.11
N SER A 507 -12.57 -35.07 -5.65
CA SER A 507 -12.56 -34.10 -4.54
C SER A 507 -12.75 -32.64 -4.99
N GLY A 508 -12.70 -32.38 -6.29
CA GLY A 508 -12.73 -31.04 -6.85
C GLY A 508 -14.11 -30.40 -6.84
N SER A 509 -14.11 -29.06 -6.75
CA SER A 509 -15.28 -28.22 -6.88
C SER A 509 -15.00 -27.10 -7.87
N VAL A 510 -15.86 -26.97 -8.88
CA VAL A 510 -15.70 -25.98 -9.94
C VAL A 510 -16.95 -25.14 -10.08
N VAL A 511 -16.78 -23.83 -10.10
CA VAL A 511 -17.80 -22.84 -10.45
C VAL A 511 -17.33 -22.03 -11.66
N LEU A 512 -17.98 -22.22 -12.80
CA LEU A 512 -17.71 -21.48 -14.04
C LEU A 512 -18.93 -20.62 -14.38
N SER A 513 -18.74 -19.30 -14.47
CA SER A 513 -19.78 -18.37 -14.88
C SER A 513 -19.27 -17.46 -15.99
N LEU A 514 -20.04 -17.30 -17.07
CA LEU A 514 -19.71 -16.41 -18.20
C LEU A 514 -18.31 -16.71 -18.78
N CYS A 515 -18.06 -17.98 -19.05
CA CYS A 515 -16.82 -18.48 -19.64
C CYS A 515 -17.06 -18.89 -21.10
N ASP A 516 -16.08 -18.62 -21.97
CA ASP A 516 -16.06 -19.04 -23.37
C ASP A 516 -14.99 -20.13 -23.55
N PHE A 517 -15.39 -21.32 -23.97
CA PHE A 517 -14.52 -22.44 -24.34
C PHE A 517 -14.51 -22.61 -25.86
N THR A 518 -13.32 -22.69 -26.46
CA THR A 518 -13.18 -22.84 -27.92
C THR A 518 -11.97 -23.69 -28.30
N GLY A 519 -12.13 -24.60 -29.26
CA GLY A 519 -11.05 -25.41 -29.85
C GLY A 519 -10.69 -26.70 -29.08
N PHE A 520 -11.41 -27.03 -28.01
CA PHE A 520 -11.13 -28.22 -27.20
C PHE A 520 -11.78 -29.48 -27.80
N ASP A 521 -11.11 -30.62 -27.69
CA ASP A 521 -11.76 -31.92 -27.93
C ASP A 521 -12.79 -32.20 -26.83
N LYS A 522 -12.41 -31.91 -25.58
CA LYS A 522 -13.26 -31.98 -24.38
C LYS A 522 -13.22 -30.64 -23.66
N GLY A 523 -14.32 -29.90 -23.65
CA GLY A 523 -14.36 -28.58 -23.01
C GLY A 523 -14.18 -28.67 -21.50
N VAL A 524 -15.16 -29.26 -20.82
CA VAL A 524 -15.13 -29.51 -19.37
C VAL A 524 -15.56 -30.95 -19.08
N THR A 525 -14.80 -31.65 -18.25
CA THR A 525 -15.11 -33.02 -17.80
C THR A 525 -15.23 -33.08 -16.28
N ALA A 526 -16.40 -33.44 -15.77
CA ALA A 526 -16.60 -33.80 -14.37
C ALA A 526 -16.39 -35.31 -14.18
N ALA A 527 -15.17 -35.70 -13.79
CA ALA A 527 -14.82 -37.08 -13.45
C ALA A 527 -15.21 -37.47 -12.01
N GLY A 528 -16.01 -36.62 -11.34
CA GLY A 528 -16.47 -36.71 -9.96
C GLY A 528 -16.68 -35.30 -9.40
N GLY A 529 -16.78 -35.15 -8.08
CA GLY A 529 -16.78 -33.85 -7.43
C GLY A 529 -18.05 -33.02 -7.68
N HIS A 530 -17.91 -31.69 -7.64
CA HIS A 530 -18.98 -30.73 -7.91
C HIS A 530 -18.65 -29.84 -9.12
N ALA A 531 -19.55 -29.75 -10.09
CA ALA A 531 -19.40 -28.88 -11.26
C ALA A 531 -20.64 -27.99 -11.46
N GLU A 532 -20.49 -26.71 -11.19
CA GLU A 532 -21.49 -25.67 -11.44
C GLU A 532 -21.05 -24.85 -12.66
N ILE A 533 -21.84 -24.86 -13.73
CA ILE A 533 -21.55 -24.12 -14.96
C ILE A 533 -22.76 -23.26 -15.32
N ARG A 534 -22.56 -21.94 -15.34
CA ARG A 534 -23.59 -20.93 -15.54
C ARG A 534 -23.26 -20.06 -16.75
N SER A 535 -24.25 -19.83 -17.63
CA SER A 535 -24.18 -18.83 -18.71
C SER A 535 -22.90 -18.89 -19.55
N SER A 536 -22.37 -20.09 -19.78
CA SER A 536 -21.07 -20.30 -20.43
C SER A 536 -21.24 -20.89 -21.83
N ASN A 537 -20.32 -20.55 -22.72
CA ASN A 537 -20.35 -20.91 -24.12
C ASN A 537 -19.30 -21.98 -24.44
N PHE A 538 -19.68 -22.98 -25.21
CA PHE A 538 -18.81 -24.05 -25.72
C PHE A 538 -19.03 -24.15 -27.22
N ALA A 539 -18.00 -23.81 -28.00
CA ALA A 539 -18.10 -23.78 -29.45
C ALA A 539 -16.84 -24.30 -30.12
N VAL A 540 -16.96 -24.75 -31.38
CA VAL A 540 -15.82 -25.19 -32.22
C VAL A 540 -15.00 -26.25 -31.48
N GLY A 541 -15.63 -27.39 -31.18
CA GLY A 541 -15.03 -28.45 -30.37
C GLY A 541 -14.98 -29.81 -31.07
N GLY A 542 -14.29 -30.75 -30.44
CA GLY A 542 -14.13 -32.12 -30.94
C GLY A 542 -15.21 -33.05 -30.39
N GLU A 543 -14.84 -33.90 -29.45
CA GLU A 543 -15.68 -34.93 -28.84
C GLU A 543 -16.92 -34.39 -28.09
N TYR A 544 -16.73 -33.48 -27.12
CA TYR A 544 -17.85 -32.86 -26.39
C TYR A 544 -17.58 -31.51 -25.76
N GLY A 545 -18.65 -30.73 -25.56
CA GLY A 545 -18.62 -29.48 -24.80
C GLY A 545 -18.46 -29.73 -23.30
N VAL A 546 -19.41 -30.47 -22.71
CA VAL A 546 -19.41 -30.79 -21.27
C VAL A 546 -19.67 -32.28 -21.05
N GLY A 547 -18.88 -32.93 -20.20
CA GLY A 547 -19.02 -34.36 -19.87
C GLY A 547 -19.10 -34.61 -18.37
N VAL A 548 -19.92 -35.58 -17.94
CA VAL A 548 -19.98 -36.08 -16.57
C VAL A 548 -19.77 -37.59 -16.60
N SER A 549 -18.68 -38.06 -16.01
CA SER A 549 -18.27 -39.47 -16.05
C SER A 549 -18.14 -40.13 -14.68
N GLY A 550 -18.03 -39.37 -13.59
CA GLY A 550 -17.92 -39.88 -12.22
C GLY A 550 -19.17 -39.66 -11.36
N MET A 551 -19.22 -40.33 -10.20
CA MET A 551 -20.26 -40.09 -9.19
C MET A 551 -20.01 -38.72 -8.54
N GLY A 552 -20.73 -37.70 -9.00
CA GLY A 552 -20.62 -36.32 -8.54
C GLY A 552 -21.91 -35.53 -8.69
N ARG A 553 -21.91 -34.27 -8.27
CA ARG A 553 -23.04 -33.33 -8.42
C ARG A 553 -22.75 -32.31 -9.50
N TYR A 554 -23.73 -32.03 -10.36
CA TYR A 554 -23.55 -31.00 -11.38
C TYR A 554 -24.79 -30.11 -11.55
N GLU A 555 -24.55 -28.84 -11.83
CA GLU A 555 -25.58 -27.82 -12.07
C GLU A 555 -25.22 -27.02 -13.32
N PHE A 556 -25.85 -27.37 -14.44
CA PHE A 556 -25.61 -26.71 -15.73
C PHE A 556 -26.80 -25.82 -16.06
N THR A 557 -26.58 -24.52 -16.07
CA THR A 557 -27.64 -23.53 -16.30
C THR A 557 -27.25 -22.52 -17.35
N GLY A 558 -28.08 -22.29 -18.36
CA GLY A 558 -27.83 -21.23 -19.34
C GLY A 558 -26.66 -21.52 -20.28
N LEU A 559 -26.29 -22.78 -20.50
CA LEU A 559 -25.18 -23.12 -21.38
C LEU A 559 -25.55 -22.81 -22.84
N ARG A 560 -24.57 -22.39 -23.63
CA ARG A 560 -24.68 -22.32 -25.10
C ARG A 560 -23.65 -23.27 -25.68
N ILE A 561 -24.10 -24.34 -26.31
CA ILE A 561 -23.23 -25.37 -26.87
C ILE A 561 -23.55 -25.51 -28.36
N SER A 562 -22.55 -25.31 -29.21
CA SER A 562 -22.70 -25.51 -30.65
C SER A 562 -21.43 -26.03 -31.30
N ASP A 563 -21.55 -26.61 -32.49
CA ASP A 563 -20.40 -26.98 -33.33
C ASP A 563 -19.41 -27.93 -32.61
N VAL A 564 -19.97 -28.88 -31.87
CA VAL A 564 -19.24 -29.98 -31.21
C VAL A 564 -19.87 -31.32 -31.62
N LYS A 565 -19.14 -32.43 -31.54
CA LYS A 565 -19.73 -33.75 -31.85
C LYS A 565 -20.87 -34.09 -30.89
N THR A 566 -20.62 -34.04 -29.58
CA THR A 566 -21.67 -34.22 -28.57
C THR A 566 -21.79 -32.98 -27.69
N GLY A 567 -22.97 -32.38 -27.57
CA GLY A 567 -23.16 -31.20 -26.73
C GLY A 567 -22.83 -31.49 -25.26
N VAL A 568 -23.60 -32.41 -24.67
CA VAL A 568 -23.40 -32.89 -23.29
C VAL A 568 -23.36 -34.41 -23.23
N VAL A 569 -22.38 -34.96 -22.50
CA VAL A 569 -22.26 -36.39 -22.20
C VAL A 569 -22.55 -36.62 -20.72
N LEU A 570 -23.50 -37.51 -20.40
CA LEU A 570 -23.87 -37.89 -19.04
C LEU A 570 -23.77 -39.41 -18.89
N SER A 571 -22.74 -39.89 -18.20
CA SER A 571 -22.54 -41.32 -17.92
C SER A 571 -22.77 -41.69 -16.46
N SER A 572 -22.75 -40.72 -15.55
CA SER A 572 -22.95 -40.91 -14.11
C SER A 572 -23.35 -39.60 -13.45
N GLY A 573 -23.45 -39.61 -12.12
CA GLY A 573 -23.70 -38.43 -11.30
C GLY A 573 -25.16 -38.01 -11.17
N ASN A 574 -25.40 -36.99 -10.36
CA ASN A 574 -26.72 -36.45 -10.07
C ASN A 574 -26.72 -34.94 -10.33
N GLY A 575 -27.66 -34.44 -11.12
CA GLY A 575 -27.64 -33.02 -11.45
C GLY A 575 -28.75 -32.54 -12.37
N SER A 576 -28.57 -31.32 -12.87
CA SER A 576 -29.56 -30.69 -13.75
C SER A 576 -28.93 -29.99 -14.94
N ILE A 577 -29.65 -30.01 -16.07
CA ILE A 577 -29.39 -29.18 -17.23
C ILE A 577 -30.64 -28.33 -17.44
N VAL A 578 -30.49 -27.02 -17.28
CA VAL A 578 -31.61 -26.08 -17.23
C VAL A 578 -31.33 -24.86 -18.10
N ARG A 579 -32.33 -24.36 -18.83
CA ARG A 579 -32.26 -23.08 -19.57
C ARG A 579 -31.12 -22.98 -20.58
N SER A 580 -30.64 -24.12 -21.07
CA SER A 580 -29.46 -24.21 -21.94
C SER A 580 -29.88 -24.36 -23.41
N SER A 581 -29.03 -23.92 -24.33
CA SER A 581 -29.21 -24.05 -25.77
C SER A 581 -28.10 -24.95 -26.34
N ILE A 582 -28.49 -26.08 -26.92
CA ILE A 582 -27.59 -27.08 -27.49
C ILE A 582 -28.02 -27.32 -28.94
N SER A 583 -27.19 -26.90 -29.89
CA SER A 583 -27.56 -26.91 -31.30
C SER A 583 -26.39 -27.19 -32.24
N ASN A 584 -26.67 -27.59 -33.48
CA ASN A 584 -25.66 -27.87 -34.50
C ASN A 584 -24.58 -28.88 -34.04
N CYS A 585 -24.99 -29.90 -33.28
CA CYS A 585 -24.15 -31.01 -32.86
C CYS A 585 -24.56 -32.30 -33.59
N THR A 586 -23.65 -33.28 -33.71
CA THR A 586 -24.04 -34.64 -34.13
C THR A 586 -25.00 -35.26 -33.11
N THR A 587 -24.75 -35.07 -31.82
CA THR A 587 -25.67 -35.44 -30.75
C THR A 587 -25.79 -34.30 -29.74
N GLY A 588 -27.00 -33.84 -29.44
CA GLY A 588 -27.22 -32.79 -28.45
C GLY A 588 -26.83 -33.28 -27.05
N ILE A 589 -27.55 -34.28 -26.55
CA ILE A 589 -27.27 -34.92 -25.25
C ILE A 589 -27.10 -36.44 -25.44
N SER A 590 -26.00 -36.98 -24.93
CA SER A 590 -25.78 -38.43 -24.81
C SER A 590 -25.93 -38.83 -23.34
N PHE A 591 -26.89 -39.71 -23.04
CA PHE A 591 -27.16 -40.17 -21.67
C PHE A 591 -27.00 -41.69 -21.56
N SER A 592 -26.13 -42.13 -20.64
CA SER A 592 -25.84 -43.55 -20.42
C SER A 592 -25.95 -43.97 -18.95
N GLY A 593 -26.07 -43.04 -18.01
CA GLY A 593 -26.25 -43.33 -16.58
C GLY A 593 -26.30 -42.08 -15.71
N GLY A 594 -26.71 -42.25 -14.45
CA GLY A 594 -26.90 -41.17 -13.48
C GLY A 594 -28.37 -40.78 -13.28
N ASN A 595 -28.61 -39.66 -12.59
CA ASN A 595 -29.94 -39.07 -12.41
C ASN A 595 -29.90 -37.58 -12.80
N SER A 596 -30.64 -37.22 -13.85
CA SER A 596 -30.51 -35.93 -14.50
C SER A 596 -31.86 -35.26 -14.69
N ASN A 597 -32.05 -34.09 -14.10
CA ASN A 597 -33.19 -33.23 -14.41
C ASN A 597 -32.86 -32.38 -15.65
N ILE A 598 -33.47 -32.70 -16.79
CA ILE A 598 -33.27 -31.98 -18.06
C ILE A 598 -34.58 -31.27 -18.40
N THR A 599 -34.61 -29.96 -18.19
CA THR A 599 -35.82 -29.13 -18.33
C THR A 599 -35.53 -27.72 -18.80
N GLU A 600 -36.49 -27.08 -19.47
CA GLU A 600 -36.41 -25.69 -19.95
C GLU A 600 -35.27 -25.44 -20.95
N ASN A 601 -34.81 -26.45 -21.70
CA ASN A 601 -33.70 -26.31 -22.66
C ASN A 601 -34.17 -26.18 -24.10
N ASN A 602 -33.32 -25.58 -24.94
CA ASN A 602 -33.43 -25.54 -26.39
C ASN A 602 -32.44 -26.54 -27.01
N ILE A 603 -32.90 -27.75 -27.34
CA ILE A 603 -32.08 -28.82 -27.90
C ILE A 603 -32.54 -29.07 -29.34
N PHE A 604 -31.98 -28.36 -30.31
CA PHE A 604 -32.52 -28.31 -31.68
C PHE A 604 -31.42 -28.23 -32.73
N ASP A 605 -31.75 -28.46 -34.00
CA ASP A 605 -30.79 -28.45 -35.11
C ASP A 605 -29.58 -29.37 -34.94
N ASN A 606 -29.71 -30.39 -34.09
CA ASN A 606 -28.75 -31.49 -33.99
C ASN A 606 -29.13 -32.59 -34.99
N GLU A 607 -28.17 -33.45 -35.36
CA GLU A 607 -28.51 -34.68 -36.11
C GLU A 607 -29.37 -35.61 -35.23
N ILE A 608 -28.99 -35.74 -33.96
CA ILE A 608 -29.75 -36.41 -32.90
C ILE A 608 -29.85 -35.44 -31.72
N ASN A 609 -31.05 -35.12 -31.23
CA ASN A 609 -31.21 -34.22 -30.08
C ASN A 609 -30.84 -34.92 -28.76
N ILE A 610 -31.36 -36.13 -28.55
CA ILE A 610 -31.02 -36.96 -27.38
C ILE A 610 -30.77 -38.40 -27.84
N ASN A 611 -29.64 -38.96 -27.42
CA ASN A 611 -29.35 -40.38 -27.55
C ASN A 611 -29.19 -40.98 -26.15
N SER A 612 -29.93 -42.05 -25.84
CA SER A 612 -29.95 -42.60 -24.50
C SER A 612 -29.87 -44.12 -24.44
N SER A 613 -28.87 -44.67 -23.74
CA SER A 613 -28.75 -46.12 -23.52
C SER A 613 -29.30 -46.58 -22.17
N ALA A 614 -29.86 -45.68 -21.37
CA ALA A 614 -30.44 -45.93 -20.05
C ALA A 614 -31.73 -45.14 -19.92
N LYS A 615 -32.60 -45.52 -18.98
CA LYS A 615 -33.88 -44.84 -18.79
C LYS A 615 -33.69 -43.37 -18.41
N LEU A 616 -34.20 -42.48 -19.25
CA LEU A 616 -34.14 -41.03 -19.04
C LEU A 616 -35.55 -40.43 -19.12
N VAL A 617 -35.88 -39.53 -18.19
CA VAL A 617 -37.13 -38.77 -18.22
C VAL A 617 -36.80 -37.31 -18.51
N VAL A 618 -37.47 -36.73 -19.51
CA VAL A 618 -37.30 -35.31 -19.87
C VAL A 618 -38.64 -34.59 -19.91
N VAL A 619 -38.62 -33.31 -19.51
CA VAL A 619 -39.81 -32.47 -19.43
C VAL A 619 -39.49 -31.06 -19.92
N ASP A 620 -40.46 -30.39 -20.53
CA ASP A 620 -40.43 -28.96 -20.81
C ASP A 620 -39.18 -28.49 -21.60
N ASN A 621 -38.73 -29.27 -22.58
CA ASN A 621 -37.64 -28.89 -23.50
C ASN A 621 -38.18 -28.63 -24.91
N TYR A 622 -37.55 -27.71 -25.65
CA TYR A 622 -37.80 -27.47 -27.07
C TYR A 622 -36.87 -28.34 -27.93
N PHE A 623 -37.43 -29.19 -28.80
CA PHE A 623 -36.68 -30.12 -29.65
C PHE A 623 -36.55 -29.71 -31.12
N GLY A 624 -36.82 -28.44 -31.45
CA GLY A 624 -36.88 -27.97 -32.84
C GLY A 624 -38.22 -28.21 -33.52
N THR A 625 -39.18 -28.83 -32.83
CA THR A 625 -40.49 -29.20 -33.37
C THR A 625 -41.51 -29.38 -32.25
N ALA A 626 -42.79 -29.16 -32.56
CA ALA A 626 -43.92 -29.51 -31.70
C ALA A 626 -44.46 -30.94 -31.97
N SER A 627 -43.90 -31.66 -32.95
CA SER A 627 -44.36 -33.00 -33.37
C SER A 627 -43.59 -34.09 -32.63
N ALA A 628 -44.31 -35.00 -31.96
CA ALA A 628 -43.69 -36.00 -31.10
C ALA A 628 -42.79 -37.01 -31.84
N ASP A 629 -43.10 -37.30 -33.08
CA ASP A 629 -42.39 -38.20 -33.99
C ASP A 629 -41.12 -37.58 -34.61
N LYS A 630 -40.94 -36.25 -34.53
CA LYS A 630 -39.84 -35.54 -35.21
C LYS A 630 -38.77 -34.99 -34.27
N MET A 631 -38.81 -35.36 -32.99
CA MET A 631 -37.91 -34.79 -31.97
C MET A 631 -36.45 -35.25 -32.08
N LYS A 632 -36.12 -36.20 -32.97
CA LYS A 632 -34.77 -36.76 -33.13
C LYS A 632 -34.21 -37.33 -31.81
N ILE A 633 -35.03 -38.12 -31.12
CA ILE A 633 -34.68 -38.79 -29.86
C ILE A 633 -34.53 -40.28 -30.12
N ILE A 634 -33.45 -40.88 -29.62
CA ILE A 634 -33.11 -42.30 -29.80
C ILE A 634 -32.87 -42.94 -28.43
N GLY A 635 -33.44 -44.12 -28.20
CA GLY A 635 -33.20 -44.93 -27.01
C GLY A 635 -34.30 -44.87 -25.94
N ASP A 636 -33.98 -45.23 -24.70
CA ASP A 636 -34.95 -45.35 -23.59
C ASP A 636 -35.26 -43.98 -22.94
N VAL A 637 -35.92 -43.11 -23.69
CA VAL A 637 -36.27 -41.75 -23.26
C VAL A 637 -37.78 -41.58 -23.15
N LEU A 638 -38.24 -41.27 -21.95
CA LEU A 638 -39.62 -40.88 -21.65
C LEU A 638 -39.77 -39.35 -21.72
N VAL A 639 -40.39 -38.86 -22.78
CA VAL A 639 -40.71 -37.42 -22.93
C VAL A 639 -42.10 -37.16 -22.36
N LYS A 640 -42.21 -36.55 -21.17
CA LYS A 640 -43.53 -36.25 -20.58
C LYS A 640 -44.16 -34.99 -21.17
N SER A 641 -43.34 -33.97 -21.44
CA SER A 641 -43.77 -32.70 -22.02
C SER A 641 -42.65 -32.06 -22.84
N ILE A 642 -43.04 -31.17 -23.75
CA ILE A 642 -42.15 -30.36 -24.58
C ILE A 642 -42.57 -28.89 -24.57
N LEU A 643 -41.73 -28.03 -25.13
CA LEU A 643 -42.07 -26.65 -25.47
C LEU A 643 -42.40 -26.55 -26.97
N ASP A 644 -43.44 -25.81 -27.34
CA ASP A 644 -43.84 -25.59 -28.74
C ASP A 644 -42.99 -24.56 -29.50
N ALA A 645 -42.19 -23.77 -28.78
CA ALA A 645 -41.21 -22.81 -29.28
C ALA A 645 -40.00 -22.76 -28.32
N PRO A 646 -38.89 -22.12 -28.71
CA PRO A 646 -37.73 -22.01 -27.83
C PRO A 646 -38.04 -21.36 -26.46
N TYR A 647 -37.48 -21.91 -25.38
CA TYR A 647 -37.42 -21.26 -24.07
C TYR A 647 -36.76 -19.87 -24.18
N PRO A 648 -37.26 -18.83 -23.48
CA PRO A 648 -38.36 -18.84 -22.50
C PRO A 648 -39.76 -18.63 -23.08
N HIS A 649 -39.90 -18.55 -24.40
CA HIS A 649 -41.14 -18.14 -25.05
C HIS A 649 -42.07 -19.30 -25.42
N GLY A 650 -41.57 -20.53 -25.39
CA GLY A 650 -42.35 -21.75 -25.63
C GLY A 650 -43.41 -22.00 -24.58
N ARG A 651 -44.57 -22.48 -25.03
CA ARG A 651 -45.64 -23.00 -24.18
C ARG A 651 -45.47 -24.50 -23.99
N LYS A 652 -45.78 -24.97 -22.78
CA LYS A 652 -45.74 -26.39 -22.43
C LYS A 652 -46.82 -27.17 -23.17
N VAL A 653 -46.42 -28.26 -23.83
CA VAL A 653 -47.29 -29.27 -24.43
C VAL A 653 -47.04 -30.59 -23.72
N VAL A 654 -48.08 -31.12 -23.06
CA VAL A 654 -48.03 -32.41 -22.35
C VAL A 654 -48.28 -33.53 -23.36
N LEU A 655 -47.41 -34.54 -23.37
CA LEU A 655 -47.46 -35.68 -24.29
C LEU A 655 -47.90 -36.97 -23.59
N ILE A 656 -47.52 -37.09 -22.33
CA ILE A 656 -47.95 -38.16 -21.45
C ILE A 656 -48.67 -37.50 -20.29
N ASP A 657 -49.98 -37.67 -20.27
CA ASP A 657 -50.84 -37.21 -19.20
C ASP A 657 -50.69 -38.18 -18.03
N ASP A 658 -49.57 -38.06 -17.30
CA ASP A 658 -49.57 -38.52 -15.92
C ASP A 658 -50.58 -37.60 -15.23
N LYS A 659 -51.76 -38.12 -14.87
CA LYS A 659 -52.69 -37.42 -13.96
C LYS A 659 -51.83 -36.69 -12.94
N THR A 660 -51.88 -35.36 -12.95
CA THR A 660 -51.12 -34.54 -12.01
C THR A 660 -51.32 -35.14 -10.64
N VAL A 661 -50.25 -35.70 -10.07
CA VAL A 661 -50.31 -36.28 -8.74
C VAL A 661 -50.54 -35.10 -7.82
N THR A 662 -51.80 -34.82 -7.49
CA THR A 662 -52.14 -33.71 -6.62
C THR A 662 -51.63 -34.05 -5.22
N PRO A 663 -51.35 -33.07 -4.37
CA PRO A 663 -51.00 -33.32 -2.98
C PRO A 663 -51.98 -34.28 -2.29
N GLU A 664 -53.27 -34.23 -2.65
CA GLU A 664 -54.29 -35.14 -2.14
C GLU A 664 -54.08 -36.59 -2.59
N LEU A 665 -53.68 -36.82 -3.85
CA LEU A 665 -53.42 -38.16 -4.38
C LEU A 665 -52.10 -38.75 -3.84
N LEU A 666 -51.07 -37.92 -3.65
CA LEU A 666 -49.83 -38.32 -2.96
C LEU A 666 -50.13 -38.68 -1.50
N GLU A 667 -50.96 -37.91 -0.82
CA GLU A 667 -51.33 -38.17 0.58
C GLU A 667 -52.19 -39.45 0.70
N GLU A 668 -53.09 -39.71 -0.26
CA GLU A 668 -53.86 -40.96 -0.30
C GLU A 668 -52.97 -42.18 -0.58
N GLN A 669 -52.05 -42.08 -1.56
CA GLN A 669 -51.10 -43.15 -1.87
C GLN A 669 -50.15 -43.41 -0.70
N PHE A 670 -49.65 -42.35 -0.06
CA PHE A 670 -48.83 -42.41 1.13
C PHE A 670 -49.57 -43.13 2.27
N ALA A 671 -50.82 -42.74 2.55
CA ALA A 671 -51.64 -43.35 3.59
C ALA A 671 -51.87 -44.84 3.33
N GLN A 672 -52.14 -45.22 2.08
CA GLN A 672 -52.31 -46.63 1.68
C GLN A 672 -51.03 -47.44 1.85
N LEU A 673 -49.88 -46.94 1.37
CA LEU A 673 -48.60 -47.64 1.48
C LEU A 673 -48.15 -47.78 2.95
N LYS A 674 -48.30 -46.72 3.75
CA LYS A 674 -48.04 -46.75 5.19
C LYS A 674 -48.93 -47.79 5.88
N ALA A 675 -50.24 -47.78 5.62
CA ALA A 675 -51.17 -48.74 6.21
C ALA A 675 -50.85 -50.20 5.81
N GLN A 676 -50.50 -50.44 4.54
CA GLN A 676 -50.10 -51.76 4.06
C GLN A 676 -48.79 -52.23 4.71
N GLY A 677 -47.79 -51.36 4.81
CA GLY A 677 -46.50 -51.68 5.41
C GLY A 677 -46.61 -51.97 6.91
N VAL A 678 -47.34 -51.13 7.66
CA VAL A 678 -47.60 -51.36 9.09
C VAL A 678 -48.41 -52.63 9.31
N LYS A 679 -49.42 -52.90 8.47
CA LYS A 679 -50.18 -54.15 8.55
C LYS A 679 -49.29 -55.37 8.30
N ALA A 680 -48.50 -55.36 7.23
CA ALA A 680 -47.57 -56.44 6.90
C ALA A 680 -46.55 -56.68 8.02
N PHE A 681 -46.08 -55.62 8.68
CA PHE A 681 -45.22 -55.74 9.85
C PHE A 681 -45.91 -56.49 11.00
N HIS A 682 -47.16 -56.13 11.33
CA HIS A 682 -47.93 -56.82 12.36
C HIS A 682 -48.29 -58.27 11.99
N ASP A 683 -48.50 -58.54 10.70
CA ASP A 683 -48.74 -59.88 10.15
C ASP A 683 -47.43 -60.71 10.03
N GLN A 684 -46.29 -60.17 10.50
CA GLN A 684 -44.94 -60.78 10.47
C GLN A 684 -44.42 -61.07 9.05
N GLN A 685 -44.96 -60.38 8.04
CA GLN A 685 -44.53 -60.42 6.65
C GLN A 685 -43.45 -59.36 6.40
N TYR A 686 -42.27 -59.55 7.00
CA TYR A 686 -41.22 -58.50 7.05
C TYR A 686 -40.68 -58.08 5.68
N GLY A 687 -40.63 -58.97 4.69
CA GLY A 687 -40.24 -58.61 3.32
C GLY A 687 -41.21 -57.65 2.65
N ASP A 688 -42.51 -57.91 2.78
CA ASP A 688 -43.57 -57.05 2.25
C ASP A 688 -43.66 -55.73 3.04
N ALA A 689 -43.49 -55.80 4.37
CA ALA A 689 -43.41 -54.63 5.23
C ALA A 689 -42.26 -53.71 4.80
N TYR A 690 -41.06 -54.25 4.57
CA TYR A 690 -39.89 -53.50 4.11
C TYR A 690 -40.19 -52.79 2.78
N GLN A 691 -40.69 -53.54 1.78
CA GLN A 691 -41.00 -52.97 0.47
C GLN A 691 -42.04 -51.86 0.54
N LYS A 692 -43.13 -52.06 1.29
CA LYS A 692 -44.23 -51.08 1.38
C LYS A 692 -43.85 -49.84 2.18
N LEU A 693 -43.06 -50.00 3.25
CA LEU A 693 -42.57 -48.89 4.06
C LEU A 693 -41.50 -48.07 3.30
N GLU A 694 -40.60 -48.70 2.54
CA GLU A 694 -39.67 -48.01 1.63
C GLU A 694 -40.42 -47.23 0.53
N GLN A 695 -41.45 -47.85 -0.07
CA GLN A 695 -42.29 -47.18 -1.05
C GLN A 695 -43.00 -45.96 -0.44
N ALA A 696 -43.50 -46.06 0.79
CA ALA A 696 -44.11 -44.95 1.50
C ALA A 696 -43.10 -43.84 1.84
N LEU A 697 -41.87 -44.20 2.23
CA LEU A 697 -40.81 -43.25 2.55
C LEU A 697 -40.35 -42.45 1.32
N ASN A 698 -40.36 -43.05 0.14
CA ASN A 698 -40.08 -42.37 -1.13
C ASN A 698 -41.15 -41.34 -1.53
N VAL A 699 -42.33 -41.38 -0.91
CA VAL A 699 -43.40 -40.40 -1.16
C VAL A 699 -43.27 -39.20 -0.21
N LYS A 700 -43.07 -39.43 1.09
CA LYS A 700 -42.95 -38.39 2.12
C LYS A 700 -42.28 -38.94 3.38
N ASP A 701 -41.51 -38.07 4.04
CA ASP A 701 -40.94 -38.37 5.35
C ASP A 701 -42.02 -38.49 6.42
N ASP A 702 -42.00 -39.58 7.17
CA ASP A 702 -42.91 -39.79 8.30
C ASP A 702 -42.24 -40.59 9.40
N ARG A 703 -42.38 -40.06 10.61
CA ARG A 703 -41.78 -40.58 11.84
C ARG A 703 -42.15 -42.04 12.13
N ASP A 704 -43.40 -42.44 11.87
CA ASP A 704 -43.82 -43.81 12.14
C ASP A 704 -43.27 -44.77 11.09
N ILE A 705 -43.07 -44.34 9.84
CA ILE A 705 -42.41 -45.16 8.82
C ILE A 705 -40.97 -45.45 9.24
N TYR A 706 -40.20 -44.44 9.65
CA TYR A 706 -38.84 -44.66 10.17
C TYR A 706 -38.83 -45.65 11.34
N LEU A 707 -39.82 -45.59 12.22
CA LEU A 707 -39.96 -46.50 13.35
C LEU A 707 -40.27 -47.95 12.90
N TYR A 708 -41.32 -48.15 12.10
CA TYR A 708 -41.72 -49.48 11.63
C TYR A 708 -40.69 -50.10 10.68
N LEU A 709 -40.02 -49.29 9.85
CA LEU A 709 -38.94 -49.75 8.99
C LEU A 709 -37.74 -50.19 9.81
N SER A 710 -37.39 -49.45 10.87
CA SER A 710 -36.32 -49.85 11.80
C SER A 710 -36.64 -51.17 12.53
N TYR A 711 -37.89 -51.37 12.98
CA TYR A 711 -38.32 -52.66 13.54
C TYR A 711 -38.29 -53.79 12.52
N THR A 712 -38.69 -53.51 11.28
CA THR A 712 -38.67 -54.49 10.19
C THR A 712 -37.23 -54.91 9.87
N LEU A 713 -36.30 -53.96 9.77
CA LEU A 713 -34.89 -54.22 9.51
C LEU A 713 -34.19 -54.96 10.66
N LEU A 714 -34.57 -54.66 11.91
CA LEU A 714 -34.15 -55.45 13.07
C LEU A 714 -34.61 -56.91 12.98
N ALA A 715 -35.83 -57.17 12.49
CA ALA A 715 -36.34 -58.53 12.30
C ALA A 715 -35.67 -59.26 11.12
N LEU A 716 -35.22 -58.51 10.11
CA LEU A 716 -34.51 -59.02 8.93
C LEU A 716 -32.99 -59.18 9.12
N ASP A 717 -32.45 -58.72 10.25
CA ASP A 717 -31.00 -58.67 10.56
C ASP A 717 -30.16 -57.86 9.54
N ASP A 718 -30.76 -56.84 8.91
CA ASP A 718 -30.07 -55.94 7.98
C ASP A 718 -29.53 -54.69 8.70
N ASP A 719 -28.38 -54.85 9.36
CA ASP A 719 -27.78 -53.80 10.19
C ASP A 719 -27.27 -52.59 9.40
N ALA A 720 -26.76 -52.80 8.19
CA ALA A 720 -26.24 -51.72 7.37
C ALA A 720 -27.35 -50.74 7.00
N ARG A 721 -28.50 -51.27 6.54
CA ARG A 721 -29.65 -50.44 6.21
C ARG A 721 -30.31 -49.88 7.47
N LEU A 722 -30.40 -50.65 8.55
CA LEU A 722 -30.93 -50.18 9.84
C LEU A 722 -30.18 -48.94 10.36
N THR A 723 -28.85 -48.93 10.26
CA THR A 723 -28.02 -47.79 10.69
C THR A 723 -28.33 -46.54 9.89
N GLN A 724 -28.45 -46.69 8.56
CA GLN A 724 -28.80 -45.58 7.67
C GLN A 724 -30.19 -45.02 8.02
N VAL A 725 -31.20 -45.89 8.14
CA VAL A 725 -32.59 -45.49 8.42
C VAL A 725 -32.71 -44.80 9.79
N LEU A 726 -32.04 -45.31 10.82
CA LEU A 726 -32.05 -44.69 12.15
C LEU A 726 -31.32 -43.34 12.17
N SER A 727 -30.18 -43.22 11.49
CA SER A 727 -29.44 -41.94 11.42
C SER A 727 -30.24 -40.86 10.70
N GLU A 728 -30.88 -41.22 9.57
CA GLU A 728 -31.72 -40.30 8.81
C GLU A 728 -32.99 -39.93 9.58
N GLY A 729 -33.65 -40.92 10.19
CA GLY A 729 -34.84 -40.71 11.02
C GLY A 729 -34.56 -39.78 12.21
N LEU A 730 -33.43 -39.95 12.88
CA LEU A 730 -33.01 -39.07 13.99
C LEU A 730 -32.60 -37.68 13.51
N SER A 731 -32.01 -37.53 12.33
CA SER A 731 -31.72 -36.21 11.76
C SER A 731 -32.99 -35.42 11.45
N LYS A 732 -34.07 -36.09 11.01
CA LYS A 732 -35.35 -35.44 10.65
C LYS A 732 -36.30 -35.30 11.84
N TYR A 733 -36.25 -36.25 12.77
CA TYR A 733 -37.11 -36.31 13.97
C TYR A 733 -36.26 -36.44 15.25
N PRO A 734 -35.40 -35.45 15.55
CA PRO A 734 -34.43 -35.52 16.66
C PRO A 734 -35.05 -35.53 18.05
N TYR A 735 -36.37 -35.36 18.16
CA TYR A 735 -37.09 -35.40 19.44
C TYR A 735 -37.92 -36.68 19.63
N ASP A 736 -37.89 -37.63 18.68
CA ASP A 736 -38.58 -38.91 18.85
C ASP A 736 -37.74 -39.87 19.70
N VAL A 737 -38.17 -40.03 20.96
CA VAL A 737 -37.52 -40.89 21.95
C VAL A 737 -37.46 -42.36 21.51
N ARG A 738 -38.42 -42.85 20.72
CA ARG A 738 -38.49 -44.25 20.29
C ARG A 738 -37.41 -44.57 19.27
N LEU A 739 -37.08 -43.63 18.38
CA LEU A 739 -35.96 -43.77 17.44
C LEU A 739 -34.62 -43.82 18.18
N HIS A 740 -34.46 -43.00 19.24
CA HIS A 740 -33.27 -43.06 20.08
C HIS A 740 -33.17 -44.42 20.80
N GLN A 741 -34.28 -44.93 21.36
CA GLN A 741 -34.33 -46.26 21.98
C GLN A 741 -33.88 -47.37 21.02
N LEU A 742 -34.34 -47.32 19.76
CA LEU A 742 -33.93 -48.29 18.74
C LEU A 742 -32.46 -48.16 18.37
N TYR A 743 -31.94 -46.93 18.27
CA TYR A 743 -30.54 -46.71 17.96
C TYR A 743 -29.60 -47.13 19.09
N VAL A 744 -29.96 -46.82 20.34
CA VAL A 744 -29.25 -47.35 21.53
C VAL A 744 -29.26 -48.87 21.50
N ARG A 745 -30.42 -49.52 21.27
CA ARG A 745 -30.52 -50.98 21.22
C ARG A 745 -29.63 -51.59 20.12
N ARG A 746 -29.60 -50.98 18.94
CA ARG A 746 -28.72 -51.41 17.84
C ARG A 746 -27.25 -51.28 18.23
N LEU A 747 -26.83 -50.15 18.80
CA LEU A 747 -25.45 -49.92 19.22
C LEU A 747 -25.02 -50.91 20.31
N LEU A 748 -25.91 -51.22 21.26
CA LEU A 748 -25.66 -52.25 22.27
C LEU A 748 -25.51 -53.65 21.65
N ASN A 749 -26.35 -54.01 20.68
CA ASN A 749 -26.22 -55.28 19.96
C ASN A 749 -24.89 -55.38 19.19
N LYS A 750 -24.30 -54.26 18.75
CA LYS A 750 -22.98 -54.21 18.11
C LYS A 750 -21.80 -54.08 19.06
N GLY A 751 -22.06 -53.98 20.37
CA GLY A 751 -21.01 -53.76 21.37
C GLY A 751 -20.43 -52.35 21.37
N GLU A 752 -21.07 -51.39 20.69
CA GLU A 752 -20.67 -49.98 20.65
C GLU A 752 -21.13 -49.23 21.91
N ILE A 753 -20.70 -49.70 23.09
CA ILE A 753 -21.21 -49.24 24.40
C ILE A 753 -21.00 -47.73 24.61
N GLY A 754 -19.88 -47.17 24.12
CA GLY A 754 -19.58 -45.74 24.23
C GLY A 754 -20.57 -44.85 23.47
N HIS A 755 -20.85 -45.19 22.21
CA HIS A 755 -21.84 -44.48 21.40
C HIS A 755 -23.26 -44.71 21.93
N ALA A 756 -23.59 -45.94 22.34
CA ALA A 756 -24.89 -46.25 22.93
C ALA A 756 -25.18 -45.36 24.16
N ARG A 757 -24.18 -45.11 25.00
CA ARG A 757 -24.29 -44.22 26.15
C ARG A 757 -24.56 -42.76 25.74
N GLN A 758 -23.87 -42.25 24.72
CA GLN A 758 -24.07 -40.88 24.25
C GLN A 758 -25.50 -40.66 23.75
N VAL A 759 -25.97 -41.54 22.87
CA VAL A 759 -27.35 -41.47 22.33
C VAL A 759 -28.38 -41.65 23.46
N LEU A 760 -28.10 -42.50 24.44
CA LEU A 760 -28.97 -42.72 25.59
C LEU A 760 -29.06 -41.48 26.50
N GLU A 761 -27.95 -40.79 26.75
CA GLU A 761 -27.93 -39.56 27.53
C GLU A 761 -28.74 -38.46 26.84
N GLU A 762 -28.69 -38.37 25.51
CA GLU A 762 -29.54 -37.48 24.73
C GLU A 762 -31.02 -37.86 24.86
N ALA A 763 -31.36 -39.14 24.72
CA ALA A 763 -32.73 -39.62 24.88
C ALA A 763 -33.29 -39.35 26.29
N LEU A 764 -32.49 -39.53 27.34
CA LEU A 764 -32.87 -39.26 28.72
C LEU A 764 -33.04 -37.75 29.00
N ARG A 765 -32.38 -36.87 28.26
CA ARG A 765 -32.68 -35.42 28.34
C ARG A 765 -34.06 -35.11 27.77
N LEU A 766 -34.47 -35.83 26.72
CA LEU A 766 -35.79 -35.67 26.10
C LEU A 766 -36.91 -36.27 26.96
N SER A 767 -36.65 -37.42 27.61
CA SER A 767 -37.62 -38.07 28.50
C SER A 767 -36.95 -38.69 29.74
N PRO A 768 -36.70 -37.89 30.79
CA PRO A 768 -35.94 -38.32 31.97
C PRO A 768 -36.60 -39.42 32.82
N ALA A 769 -37.91 -39.58 32.70
CA ALA A 769 -38.70 -40.55 33.45
C ALA A 769 -39.10 -41.79 32.63
N ASP A 770 -38.58 -41.94 31.40
CA ASP A 770 -38.89 -43.09 30.54
C ASP A 770 -38.26 -44.37 31.12
N SER A 771 -39.12 -45.34 31.47
CA SER A 771 -38.69 -46.59 32.10
C SER A 771 -37.79 -47.45 31.21
N ASN A 772 -37.95 -47.40 29.88
CA ASN A 772 -37.11 -48.17 28.96
C ASN A 772 -35.71 -47.56 28.86
N LEU A 773 -35.60 -46.23 28.82
CA LEU A 773 -34.31 -45.55 28.82
C LEU A 773 -33.56 -45.75 30.13
N LEU A 774 -34.25 -45.66 31.27
CA LEU A 774 -33.65 -45.93 32.59
C LEU A 774 -33.18 -47.38 32.70
N TYR A 775 -33.96 -48.34 32.18
CA TYR A 775 -33.52 -49.74 32.10
C TYR A 775 -32.29 -49.92 31.20
N MET A 776 -32.25 -49.29 30.02
CA MET A 776 -31.08 -49.33 29.14
C MET A 776 -29.84 -48.70 29.81
N LYS A 777 -30.03 -47.68 30.64
CA LYS A 777 -28.96 -47.05 31.41
C LYS A 777 -28.38 -48.01 32.45
N ASP A 778 -29.25 -48.61 33.26
CA ASP A 778 -28.83 -49.61 34.25
C ASP A 778 -28.13 -50.79 33.58
N TYR A 779 -28.61 -51.23 32.41
CA TYR A 779 -27.99 -52.29 31.63
C TYR A 779 -26.59 -51.92 31.12
N ILE A 780 -26.40 -50.70 30.59
CA ILE A 780 -25.09 -50.18 30.18
C ILE A 780 -24.15 -50.08 31.38
N ASP A 781 -24.62 -49.56 32.51
CA ASP A 781 -23.81 -49.41 33.72
C ASP A 781 -23.35 -50.76 34.28
N GLN A 782 -24.20 -51.80 34.21
CA GLN A 782 -23.82 -53.17 34.57
C GLN A 782 -22.78 -53.77 33.61
N ILE A 783 -22.91 -53.55 32.29
CA ILE A 783 -21.91 -54.00 31.31
C ILE A 783 -20.57 -53.32 31.56
N VAL A 784 -20.57 -52.01 31.81
CA VAL A 784 -19.36 -51.23 32.06
C VAL A 784 -18.69 -51.65 33.38
N ALA A 785 -19.46 -51.91 34.43
CA ALA A 785 -18.96 -52.43 35.70
C ALA A 785 -18.33 -53.83 35.55
N LYS A 786 -18.97 -54.72 34.78
CA LYS A 786 -18.46 -56.07 34.50
C LYS A 786 -17.17 -56.05 33.65
N ASN A 787 -17.09 -55.15 32.66
CA ASN A 787 -15.89 -54.97 31.83
C ASN A 787 -14.72 -54.31 32.60
N LYS A 788 -15.00 -53.55 33.68
CA LYS A 788 -13.97 -53.04 34.61
C LYS A 788 -13.38 -54.15 35.46
N LEU A 789 -14.21 -55.07 35.98
CA LEU A 789 -13.78 -56.22 36.80
C LEU A 789 -12.99 -57.28 35.99
N SER A 790 -13.19 -57.38 34.67
CA SER A 790 -12.41 -58.27 33.81
C SER A 790 -11.06 -57.69 33.34
N ASN A 791 -10.80 -56.40 33.59
CA ASN A 791 -9.59 -55.68 33.17
C ASN A 791 -8.72 -55.21 34.36
N GLU A 792 -8.96 -55.70 35.57
CA GLU A 792 -7.99 -55.55 36.67
C GLU A 792 -6.88 -56.62 36.55
N PRO A 793 -5.59 -56.22 36.59
CA PRO A 793 -4.48 -57.17 36.53
C PRO A 793 -4.43 -58.00 37.82
N ALA A 794 -4.18 -59.31 37.68
CA ALA A 794 -3.83 -60.16 38.81
C ALA A 794 -2.61 -59.58 39.52
N THR A 795 -2.80 -59.03 40.72
CA THR A 795 -1.72 -58.62 41.60
C THR A 795 -1.00 -59.84 42.16
N ASP A 796 0.29 -59.92 41.87
CA ASP A 796 1.28 -60.82 42.46
C ASP A 796 1.15 -60.91 43.98
N ILE A 797 1.06 -62.14 44.49
CA ILE A 797 1.44 -62.49 45.85
C ILE A 797 2.22 -63.82 45.78
N ASN A 798 3.53 -63.73 45.66
CA ASN A 798 4.47 -64.32 46.63
C ASN A 798 5.92 -64.19 46.13
N ALA A 799 6.68 -63.37 46.84
CA ALA A 799 8.11 -63.55 47.01
C ALA A 799 8.37 -64.50 48.19
N ASP A 800 9.42 -65.30 48.02
CA ASP A 800 10.26 -65.96 49.03
C ASP A 800 9.67 -67.08 49.91
N GLU A 801 10.14 -68.31 49.66
CA GLU A 801 10.83 -69.12 50.68
C GLU A 801 11.65 -70.27 50.04
N ASN A 802 12.97 -70.22 50.25
CA ASN A 802 14.05 -71.24 50.11
C ASN A 802 14.52 -71.72 48.74
#